data_AF-I3EEU3-F1
#
_entry.id   AF-I3EEU3-F1
#
_cell.length_a   1.000
_cell.length_b   1.000
_cell.length_c   1.000
_cell.angle_alpha   90.00
_cell.angle_beta   90.00
_cell.angle_gamma   90.00
#
_symmetry.space_group_name_H-M   'P 1'
#
loop_
_entity.id
_entity.type
_entity.pdbx_description
1 polymer ?
#
loop_
_entity_poly.entity_id
_entity_poly.type
_entity_poly.pdbx_seq_one_letter_code
_entity_poly.pdbx_strand_id
1 'polypeptide(L)'
;MKNITRNHYECFCELKENRDAWAGTPFINSELNCIYIPKYLRRESRFSVNINDRHEAQNSQDCILLYVFFYFAFDPETKIYNIDHLPNASKDLKNFFAKYSYPVESVGIIMQCEWCRVVSRPLELKDREIIDDSTISHGVLNMLYVMCDLVGNTPEIKSAINCIKGLLNTDVKNDYSGLKNCMLEVFSSLSRNKKVKLECNFIKYMKKYNEEVNEDIEVKLQVLYDFGQEWQGIQFETSNSYRNPPVETVKEENEDTDELCSIDSRSDDSFSEIVYTINNGYKFVDTYQKMIINQFIISSSSTNHTRYDLEYSFEKNKKKIVVNKCDTPNSLMLWGSLDSLEYKSHLAKQFLIHSSGALLNSNTPMVRFTSNLIGSAPLNDLRKRQHILSGCAYNENYKTYYPQLEYDVCTVPKTELSLAGLYPMIEVLVKMRGIKYFSVVHSCLSLLHVYKSDIEVLYAFSNVSVLINIIKEIQWSNNKKEEYTLQPSQSKKLNSDLSNNQGIACLYYKRANRPSIFDYVHQNMAEALPSHSKYNHNIIYICWLFRILESNWGFFKVHDIKPLYTHIDPSSLSDEFVDVLGDCLTPENARSVIKFLEKNKLRLYGSTDEKECEKKHRAIVSLFRKCTTKKQPVINK
;
A
#
# COMPACT_ATOMS: atom_id res chain seq x y z
N MET A 1 -15.01 -40.14 22.10
CA MET A 1 -13.90 -39.60 21.28
C MET A 1 -12.93 -40.74 21.01
N LYS A 2 -12.77 -41.17 19.74
CA LYS A 2 -11.69 -42.11 19.37
C LYS A 2 -10.36 -41.35 19.36
N ASN A 3 -9.26 -42.02 19.69
CA ASN A 3 -7.92 -41.41 19.64
C ASN A 3 -7.57 -41.03 18.20
N ILE A 4 -7.65 -39.73 17.88
CA ILE A 4 -7.12 -39.16 16.63
C ILE A 4 -5.61 -38.93 16.83
N THR A 5 -4.88 -40.03 16.97
CA THR A 5 -3.48 -40.10 16.53
C THR A 5 -3.47 -40.64 15.09
N ARG A 6 -4.31 -40.05 14.22
CA ARG A 6 -4.25 -40.26 12.77
C ARG A 6 -2.89 -39.72 12.32
N ASN A 7 -2.23 -40.45 11.44
CA ASN A 7 -0.87 -40.15 11.02
C ASN A 7 -0.86 -38.81 10.28
N HIS A 8 -0.49 -37.71 10.94
CA HIS A 8 -0.57 -36.36 10.34
C HIS A 8 0.20 -36.27 9.01
N TYR A 9 1.23 -37.11 8.84
CA TYR A 9 1.96 -37.27 7.58
C TYR A 9 1.07 -37.64 6.39
N GLU A 10 0.14 -38.59 6.55
CA GLU A 10 -0.82 -38.99 5.50
C GLU A 10 -1.69 -37.80 5.10
N CYS A 11 -2.24 -37.08 6.08
CA CYS A 11 -3.03 -35.88 5.81
C CYS A 11 -2.21 -34.75 5.16
N PHE A 12 -0.91 -34.60 5.46
CA PHE A 12 -0.05 -33.65 4.74
C PHE A 12 0.28 -34.09 3.32
N CYS A 13 0.41 -35.40 3.05
CA CYS A 13 0.57 -35.92 1.71
C CYS A 13 -0.70 -35.69 0.89
N GLU A 14 -1.87 -36.02 1.46
CA GLU A 14 -3.18 -35.80 0.84
C GLU A 14 -3.46 -34.31 0.58
N LEU A 15 -3.13 -33.40 1.51
CA LEU A 15 -3.19 -31.96 1.27
C LEU A 15 -2.24 -31.49 0.16
N LYS A 16 -1.03 -32.08 0.07
CA LYS A 16 -0.06 -31.75 -0.96
C LYS A 16 -0.48 -32.27 -2.33
N GLU A 17 -0.93 -33.51 -2.44
CA GLU A 17 -1.44 -34.12 -3.67
C GLU A 17 -2.66 -33.36 -4.20
N ASN A 18 -3.59 -33.01 -3.30
CA ASN A 18 -4.69 -32.11 -3.64
C ASN A 18 -4.19 -30.75 -4.15
N ARG A 19 -3.20 -30.10 -3.50
CA ARG A 19 -2.62 -28.83 -3.98
C ARG A 19 -1.90 -28.97 -5.33
N ASP A 20 -1.10 -30.01 -5.51
CA ASP A 20 -0.30 -30.24 -6.71
C ASP A 20 -1.21 -30.53 -7.94
N ALA A 21 -2.45 -31.02 -7.73
CA ALA A 21 -3.46 -31.11 -8.78
C ALA A 21 -3.89 -29.73 -9.35
N TRP A 22 -3.83 -28.65 -8.56
CA TRP A 22 -4.11 -27.28 -9.05
C TRP A 22 -2.96 -26.72 -9.92
N ALA A 23 -1.81 -27.39 -10.00
CA ALA A 23 -0.77 -27.05 -10.96
C ALA A 23 -1.10 -27.47 -12.41
N GLY A 24 -2.36 -27.83 -12.70
CA GLY A 24 -2.90 -28.02 -14.05
C GLY A 24 -3.53 -26.77 -14.68
N THR A 25 -3.74 -25.69 -13.93
CA THR A 25 -4.47 -24.50 -14.38
C THR A 25 -3.54 -23.31 -14.72
N PRO A 26 -4.03 -22.25 -15.39
CA PRO A 26 -3.28 -21.01 -15.57
C PRO A 26 -2.84 -20.32 -14.28
N PHE A 27 -3.40 -20.68 -13.12
CA PHE A 27 -3.06 -20.10 -11.81
C PHE A 27 -2.89 -21.18 -10.74
N ILE A 28 -1.91 -21.02 -9.86
CA ILE A 28 -1.67 -22.00 -8.77
C ILE A 28 -2.67 -21.79 -7.61
N ASN A 29 -3.31 -20.62 -7.51
CA ASN A 29 -4.33 -20.29 -6.52
C ASN A 29 -5.65 -19.85 -7.18
N SER A 30 -6.78 -20.16 -6.53
CA SER A 30 -8.15 -19.88 -7.02
C SER A 30 -8.58 -18.41 -6.99
N GLU A 31 -7.90 -17.54 -6.25
CA GLU A 31 -8.40 -16.17 -6.02
C GLU A 31 -7.65 -15.07 -6.78
N LEU A 32 -8.32 -14.59 -7.83
CA LEU A 32 -7.85 -13.63 -8.82
C LEU A 32 -8.10 -12.17 -8.37
N ASN A 33 -7.59 -11.81 -7.19
CA ASN A 33 -7.75 -10.46 -6.65
C ASN A 33 -6.82 -9.45 -7.34
N CYS A 34 -7.39 -8.30 -7.73
CA CYS A 34 -6.59 -7.16 -8.20
C CYS A 34 -6.30 -6.15 -7.08
N ILE A 35 -5.08 -5.62 -7.06
CA ILE A 35 -4.66 -4.54 -6.15
C ILE A 35 -4.94 -3.21 -6.87
N TYR A 36 -5.41 -2.20 -6.12
CA TYR A 36 -5.61 -0.86 -6.68
C TYR A 36 -4.27 -0.29 -7.20
N ILE A 37 -4.25 0.11 -8.46
CA ILE A 37 -3.12 0.75 -9.13
C ILE A 37 -3.65 2.03 -9.80
N PRO A 38 -3.00 3.19 -9.58
CA PRO A 38 -3.44 4.45 -10.20
C PRO A 38 -3.36 4.41 -11.73
N LYS A 39 -4.06 5.31 -12.44
CA LYS A 39 -4.04 5.36 -13.92
C LYS A 39 -2.59 5.54 -14.42
N TYR A 40 -2.13 4.68 -15.34
CA TYR A 40 -0.84 4.85 -15.99
C TYR A 40 -0.93 5.86 -17.14
N LEU A 41 -0.19 6.97 -17.02
CA LEU A 41 -0.17 8.06 -17.99
C LEU A 41 0.95 7.79 -19.01
N ARG A 42 0.62 7.11 -20.12
CA ARG A 42 1.61 6.65 -21.12
C ARG A 42 2.50 7.78 -21.68
N ARG A 43 1.95 8.97 -21.94
CA ARG A 43 2.71 10.19 -22.35
C ARG A 43 3.79 10.59 -21.35
N GLU A 44 3.51 10.46 -20.06
CA GLU A 44 4.36 10.94 -18.97
C GLU A 44 5.20 9.80 -18.34
N SER A 45 4.99 8.56 -18.78
CA SER A 45 5.62 7.33 -18.28
C SER A 45 5.53 7.13 -16.75
N ARG A 46 4.49 7.70 -16.12
CA ARG A 46 4.25 7.67 -14.67
C ARG A 46 2.80 7.31 -14.34
N PHE A 47 2.53 7.04 -13.07
CA PHE A 47 1.18 6.82 -12.54
C PHE A 47 0.56 8.13 -12.02
N SER A 48 -0.77 8.25 -12.05
CA SER A 48 -1.47 9.40 -11.46
C SER A 48 -1.26 9.46 -9.94
N VAL A 49 -1.20 10.68 -9.39
CA VAL A 49 -0.96 10.96 -7.96
C VAL A 49 -2.18 11.63 -7.30
N ASN A 50 -3.30 11.73 -8.01
CA ASN A 50 -4.48 12.43 -7.54
C ASN A 50 -5.12 11.68 -6.36
N ILE A 51 -5.25 12.37 -5.23
CA ILE A 51 -5.75 11.79 -3.97
C ILE A 51 -7.27 11.53 -4.05
N ASN A 52 -7.98 12.21 -4.96
CA ASN A 52 -9.41 11.97 -5.18
C ASN A 52 -9.67 10.67 -5.98
N ASP A 53 -8.69 10.14 -6.72
CA ASP A 53 -8.79 8.84 -7.40
C ASP A 53 -8.84 7.66 -6.39
N ARG A 54 -8.58 7.89 -5.09
CA ARG A 54 -8.47 6.84 -4.04
C ARG A 54 -9.78 6.10 -3.71
N HIS A 55 -10.94 6.54 -4.22
CA HIS A 55 -12.23 5.98 -3.81
C HIS A 55 -12.75 4.83 -4.69
N GLU A 56 -12.17 4.60 -5.87
CA GLU A 56 -12.86 3.99 -6.99
C GLU A 56 -11.97 2.99 -7.77
N ALA A 57 -12.59 1.98 -8.38
CA ALA A 57 -11.97 0.82 -9.05
C ALA A 57 -11.34 -0.25 -8.13
N GLN A 58 -12.21 -0.94 -7.37
CA GLN A 58 -11.99 -2.37 -7.14
C GLN A 58 -12.32 -3.09 -8.46
N ASN A 59 -11.35 -3.83 -9.03
CA ASN A 59 -11.42 -4.54 -10.32
C ASN A 59 -11.69 -3.64 -11.53
N SER A 60 -10.65 -2.94 -12.00
CA SER A 60 -10.65 -2.26 -13.30
C SER A 60 -10.73 -3.26 -14.47
N GLN A 61 -11.15 -2.77 -15.63
CA GLN A 61 -11.20 -3.55 -16.85
C GLN A 61 -9.84 -4.14 -17.27
N ASP A 62 -8.75 -3.42 -16.95
CA ASP A 62 -7.37 -3.88 -17.10
C ASP A 62 -7.13 -5.22 -16.39
N CYS A 63 -7.67 -5.38 -15.17
CA CYS A 63 -7.53 -6.61 -14.39
C CYS A 63 -8.26 -7.79 -15.01
N ILE A 64 -9.49 -7.58 -15.49
CA ILE A 64 -10.25 -8.61 -16.21
C ILE A 64 -9.46 -9.06 -17.44
N LEU A 65 -8.92 -8.10 -18.21
CA LEU A 65 -8.07 -8.37 -19.36
C LEU A 65 -6.81 -9.16 -18.98
N LEU A 66 -6.16 -8.88 -17.85
CA LEU A 66 -4.99 -9.65 -17.39
C LEU A 66 -5.32 -11.13 -17.20
N TYR A 67 -6.40 -11.43 -16.48
CA TYR A 67 -6.82 -12.80 -16.22
C TYR A 67 -7.26 -13.51 -17.51
N VAL A 68 -8.02 -12.82 -18.38
CA VAL A 68 -8.38 -13.34 -19.71
C VAL A 68 -7.14 -13.67 -20.55
N PHE A 69 -6.14 -12.79 -20.59
CA PHE A 69 -4.93 -13.02 -21.38
C PHE A 69 -4.04 -14.15 -20.83
N PHE A 70 -4.05 -14.40 -19.51
CA PHE A 70 -3.39 -15.59 -18.96
C PHE A 70 -4.05 -16.89 -19.42
N TYR A 71 -5.39 -16.97 -19.45
CA TYR A 71 -6.10 -18.09 -20.07
C TYR A 71 -5.83 -18.19 -21.58
N PHE A 72 -5.71 -17.06 -22.28
CA PHE A 72 -5.36 -17.06 -23.71
C PHE A 72 -3.97 -17.63 -23.99
N ALA A 73 -3.01 -17.35 -23.11
CA ALA A 73 -1.62 -17.76 -23.27
C ALA A 73 -1.32 -19.15 -22.71
N PHE A 74 -2.11 -19.67 -21.77
CA PHE A 74 -1.78 -20.92 -21.08
C PHE A 74 -1.90 -22.14 -21.98
N ASP A 75 -0.79 -22.86 -22.12
CA ASP A 75 -0.68 -24.11 -22.85
C ASP A 75 -0.81 -25.28 -21.86
N PRO A 76 -1.91 -26.07 -21.91
CA PRO A 76 -2.18 -27.11 -20.91
C PRO A 76 -1.24 -28.32 -21.02
N GLU A 77 -0.65 -28.56 -22.19
CA GLU A 77 0.29 -29.68 -22.40
C GLU A 77 1.66 -29.37 -21.77
N THR A 78 2.15 -28.15 -21.98
CA THR A 78 3.47 -27.71 -21.52
C THR A 78 3.46 -26.97 -20.17
N LYS A 79 2.27 -26.61 -19.68
CA LYS A 79 2.02 -25.89 -18.40
C LYS A 79 2.75 -24.56 -18.28
N ILE A 80 2.93 -23.88 -19.41
CA ILE A 80 3.55 -22.55 -19.51
C ILE A 80 2.65 -21.59 -20.28
N TYR A 81 2.88 -20.29 -20.12
CA TYR A 81 2.24 -19.26 -20.94
C TYR A 81 3.05 -19.05 -22.23
N ASN A 82 2.39 -19.16 -23.37
CA ASN A 82 2.95 -18.92 -24.70
C ASN A 82 1.91 -18.17 -25.57
N ILE A 83 2.39 -17.26 -26.43
CA ILE A 83 1.55 -16.45 -27.33
C ILE A 83 2.05 -16.46 -28.78
N ASP A 84 2.83 -17.48 -29.17
CA ASP A 84 3.26 -17.69 -30.56
C ASP A 84 2.09 -17.93 -31.54
N HIS A 85 0.95 -18.43 -31.05
CA HIS A 85 -0.31 -18.51 -31.81
C HIS A 85 -1.00 -17.16 -32.06
N LEU A 86 -0.48 -16.07 -31.48
CA LEU A 86 -0.96 -14.70 -31.68
C LEU A 86 0.07 -13.91 -32.53
N PRO A 87 0.14 -14.13 -33.87
CA PRO A 87 1.21 -13.58 -34.71
C PRO A 87 1.28 -12.05 -34.64
N ASN A 88 0.10 -11.41 -34.61
CA ASN A 88 -0.07 -9.95 -34.57
C ASN A 88 -0.01 -9.36 -33.15
N ALA A 89 0.36 -10.13 -32.13
CA ALA A 89 0.53 -9.62 -30.76
C ALA A 89 1.53 -8.45 -30.70
N SER A 90 1.17 -7.43 -29.94
CA SER A 90 1.94 -6.20 -29.77
C SER A 90 3.30 -6.46 -29.12
N LYS A 91 4.25 -5.55 -29.33
CA LYS A 91 5.59 -5.65 -28.72
C LYS A 91 5.53 -5.66 -27.19
N ASP A 92 4.64 -4.86 -26.61
CA ASP A 92 4.47 -4.75 -25.16
C ASP A 92 3.88 -6.06 -24.59
N LEU A 93 2.90 -6.68 -25.28
CA LEU A 93 2.33 -7.97 -24.92
C LEU A 93 3.36 -9.12 -25.03
N LYS A 94 4.14 -9.14 -26.11
CA LYS A 94 5.25 -10.09 -26.33
C LYS A 94 6.31 -9.99 -25.23
N ASN A 95 6.70 -8.79 -24.83
CA ASN A 95 7.64 -8.57 -23.73
C ASN A 95 7.08 -9.03 -22.38
N PHE A 96 5.76 -8.87 -22.15
CA PHE A 96 5.10 -9.26 -20.90
C PHE A 96 5.14 -10.78 -20.71
N PHE A 97 4.67 -11.56 -21.70
CA PHE A 97 4.67 -13.03 -21.60
C PHE A 97 6.06 -13.66 -21.71
N ALA A 98 7.02 -13.01 -22.39
CA ALA A 98 8.41 -13.43 -22.35
C ALA A 98 9.06 -13.29 -20.95
N LYS A 99 8.53 -12.38 -20.11
CA LYS A 99 8.97 -12.19 -18.71
C LYS A 99 8.19 -13.08 -17.74
N TYR A 100 6.90 -13.26 -17.98
CA TYR A 100 5.99 -14.05 -17.16
C TYR A 100 5.51 -15.26 -17.97
N SER A 101 6.41 -16.23 -18.16
CA SER A 101 6.17 -17.44 -18.98
C SER A 101 5.70 -18.65 -18.16
N TYR A 102 5.75 -18.61 -16.84
CA TYR A 102 5.33 -19.70 -15.95
C TYR A 102 4.15 -19.28 -15.08
N PRO A 103 3.20 -20.19 -14.77
CA PRO A 103 2.12 -19.94 -13.81
C PRO A 103 2.63 -19.40 -12.48
N VAL A 104 1.92 -18.42 -11.94
CA VAL A 104 2.27 -17.75 -10.66
C VAL A 104 1.30 -18.12 -9.54
N GLU A 105 1.81 -18.15 -8.30
CA GLU A 105 0.99 -18.30 -7.10
C GLU A 105 0.04 -17.11 -6.89
N SER A 106 0.42 -15.91 -7.34
CA SER A 106 -0.45 -14.74 -7.29
C SER A 106 -0.03 -13.66 -8.27
N VAL A 107 -1.00 -12.89 -8.73
CA VAL A 107 -0.74 -11.71 -9.56
C VAL A 107 -0.33 -10.55 -8.66
N GLY A 108 0.99 -10.41 -8.42
CA GLY A 108 1.53 -9.35 -7.57
C GLY A 108 1.43 -7.94 -8.18
N ILE A 109 1.52 -6.91 -7.33
CA ILE A 109 1.38 -5.49 -7.72
C ILE A 109 2.35 -5.06 -8.85
N ILE A 110 3.54 -5.67 -8.94
CA ILE A 110 4.51 -5.40 -10.02
C ILE A 110 3.99 -5.89 -11.37
N MET A 111 3.44 -7.10 -11.42
CA MET A 111 2.89 -7.71 -12.62
C MET A 111 1.69 -6.91 -13.12
N GLN A 112 0.78 -6.51 -12.22
CA GLN A 112 -0.35 -5.64 -12.53
C GLN A 112 0.11 -4.24 -13.01
N CYS A 113 1.10 -3.63 -12.34
CA CYS A 113 1.68 -2.34 -12.77
C CYS A 113 2.32 -2.41 -14.17
N GLU A 114 2.93 -3.54 -14.53
CA GLU A 114 3.48 -3.75 -15.87
C GLU A 114 2.38 -4.05 -16.89
N TRP A 115 1.34 -4.79 -16.50
CA TRP A 115 0.16 -5.00 -17.33
C TRP A 115 -0.58 -3.69 -17.67
N CYS A 116 -0.76 -2.78 -16.71
CA CYS A 116 -1.30 -1.44 -16.96
C CYS A 116 -0.53 -0.67 -18.05
N ARG A 117 0.76 -0.97 -18.26
CA ARG A 117 1.54 -0.40 -19.37
C ARG A 117 1.20 -1.06 -20.71
N VAL A 118 1.04 -2.38 -20.72
CA VAL A 118 0.65 -3.18 -21.90
C VAL A 118 -0.70 -2.71 -22.44
N VAL A 119 -1.70 -2.54 -21.57
CA VAL A 119 -3.07 -2.11 -21.97
C VAL A 119 -3.24 -0.60 -22.18
N SER A 120 -2.29 0.23 -21.71
CA SER A 120 -2.39 1.68 -21.89
C SER A 120 -2.34 2.08 -23.38
N ARG A 121 -3.42 2.67 -23.90
CA ARG A 121 -3.52 3.02 -25.33
C ARG A 121 -2.46 4.05 -25.78
N PRO A 122 -1.88 3.91 -26.99
CA PRO A 122 -1.10 4.98 -27.61
C PRO A 122 -2.00 6.18 -27.98
N LEU A 123 -1.55 7.39 -27.65
CA LEU A 123 -2.28 8.66 -27.85
C LEU A 123 -2.19 9.20 -29.30
N GLU A 124 -1.89 8.36 -30.28
CA GLU A 124 -1.60 8.75 -31.68
C GLU A 124 -2.56 8.16 -32.72
N LEU A 125 -3.54 7.32 -32.32
CA LEU A 125 -4.59 6.82 -33.20
C LEU A 125 -5.66 7.89 -33.44
N LYS A 126 -5.42 8.80 -34.39
CA LYS A 126 -6.32 9.90 -34.76
C LYS A 126 -7.65 9.46 -35.42
N ASP A 127 -7.75 8.21 -35.86
CA ASP A 127 -8.84 7.73 -36.73
C ASP A 127 -9.86 6.81 -36.02
N ARG A 128 -9.98 6.91 -34.69
CA ARG A 128 -11.17 6.44 -33.97
C ARG A 128 -11.82 7.65 -33.29
N GLU A 129 -13.14 7.74 -33.37
CA GLU A 129 -13.93 8.80 -32.72
C GLU A 129 -13.48 8.94 -31.27
N ILE A 130 -13.15 10.16 -30.88
CA ILE A 130 -12.44 10.45 -29.63
C ILE A 130 -13.40 10.19 -28.47
N ILE A 131 -13.28 8.99 -27.88
CA ILE A 131 -13.72 8.75 -26.50
C ILE A 131 -12.88 9.68 -25.64
N ASP A 132 -13.50 10.70 -25.07
CA ASP A 132 -12.82 11.72 -24.29
C ASP A 132 -12.03 11.09 -23.12
N ASP A 133 -10.78 11.52 -22.93
CA ASP A 133 -9.79 10.91 -22.03
C ASP A 133 -10.19 11.05 -20.53
N SER A 134 -11.29 11.78 -20.28
CA SER A 134 -11.95 12.03 -19.01
C SER A 134 -12.85 10.88 -18.51
N THR A 135 -13.45 10.06 -19.40
CA THR A 135 -14.33 8.95 -18.99
C THR A 135 -14.09 7.66 -19.76
N ILE A 136 -13.25 6.80 -19.17
CA ILE A 136 -13.08 5.40 -19.57
C ILE A 136 -14.45 4.70 -19.52
N SER A 137 -14.95 4.18 -20.64
CA SER A 137 -16.12 3.29 -20.61
C SER A 137 -15.66 1.89 -20.17
N HIS A 138 -16.39 1.27 -19.24
CA HIS A 138 -15.96 0.04 -18.57
C HIS A 138 -16.67 -1.21 -19.12
N GLY A 139 -17.39 -1.11 -20.24
CA GLY A 139 -18.17 -2.20 -20.83
C GLY A 139 -17.40 -3.04 -21.86
N VAL A 140 -18.08 -4.06 -22.40
CA VAL A 140 -17.48 -5.05 -23.31
C VAL A 140 -16.92 -4.43 -24.58
N LEU A 141 -17.54 -3.36 -25.10
CA LEU A 141 -17.06 -2.73 -26.34
C LEU A 141 -15.65 -2.17 -26.18
N ASN A 142 -15.37 -1.54 -25.03
CA ASN A 142 -14.02 -1.07 -24.72
C ASN A 142 -13.01 -2.23 -24.57
N MET A 143 -13.44 -3.37 -24.03
CA MET A 143 -12.61 -4.57 -23.88
C MET A 143 -12.13 -5.08 -25.24
N LEU A 144 -13.04 -5.21 -26.19
CA LEU A 144 -12.74 -5.65 -27.56
C LEU A 144 -11.81 -4.66 -28.28
N TYR A 145 -11.97 -3.35 -28.07
CA TYR A 145 -11.03 -2.37 -28.62
C TYR A 145 -9.62 -2.51 -28.03
N VAL A 146 -9.47 -2.76 -26.72
CA VAL A 146 -8.14 -3.04 -26.13
C VAL A 146 -7.57 -4.35 -26.68
N MET A 147 -8.37 -5.42 -26.81
CA MET A 147 -7.95 -6.67 -27.44
C MET A 147 -7.44 -6.41 -28.88
N CYS A 148 -8.20 -5.70 -29.71
CA CYS A 148 -7.79 -5.27 -31.06
C CYS A 148 -6.43 -4.58 -31.10
N ASP A 149 -6.14 -3.72 -30.12
CA ASP A 149 -4.87 -2.98 -30.04
C ASP A 149 -3.71 -3.87 -29.53
N LEU A 150 -4.02 -4.96 -28.80
CA LEU A 150 -3.05 -5.92 -28.24
C LEU A 150 -2.70 -7.09 -29.16
N VAL A 151 -3.68 -7.68 -29.86
CA VAL A 151 -3.51 -8.88 -30.70
C VAL A 151 -3.75 -8.64 -32.19
N GLY A 152 -4.05 -7.40 -32.56
CA GLY A 152 -4.39 -7.01 -33.92
C GLY A 152 -5.89 -7.15 -34.23
N ASN A 153 -6.29 -6.56 -35.34
CA ASN A 153 -7.68 -6.37 -35.73
C ASN A 153 -8.23 -7.63 -36.46
N THR A 154 -8.39 -8.73 -35.74
CA THR A 154 -8.81 -10.04 -36.28
C THR A 154 -10.26 -10.03 -36.79
N PRO A 155 -10.67 -10.94 -37.70
CA PRO A 155 -12.05 -11.05 -38.17
C PRO A 155 -13.07 -11.25 -37.04
N GLU A 156 -12.70 -12.02 -36.02
CA GLU A 156 -13.57 -12.39 -34.89
C GLU A 156 -13.82 -11.18 -33.98
N ILE A 157 -12.77 -10.42 -33.63
CA ILE A 157 -12.93 -9.19 -32.82
C ILE A 157 -13.73 -8.13 -33.61
N LYS A 158 -13.52 -8.01 -34.93
CA LYS A 158 -14.35 -7.14 -35.80
C LYS A 158 -15.82 -7.57 -35.78
N SER A 159 -16.09 -8.88 -35.90
CA SER A 159 -17.43 -9.45 -35.84
C SER A 159 -18.12 -9.10 -34.53
N ALA A 160 -17.44 -9.32 -33.39
CA ALA A 160 -17.95 -8.98 -32.07
C ALA A 160 -18.18 -7.48 -31.86
N ILE A 161 -17.27 -6.61 -32.32
CA ILE A 161 -17.47 -5.14 -32.28
C ILE A 161 -18.70 -4.73 -33.09
N ASN A 162 -18.88 -5.29 -34.30
CA ASN A 162 -20.03 -4.99 -35.14
C ASN A 162 -21.34 -5.55 -34.55
N CYS A 163 -21.32 -6.73 -33.94
CA CYS A 163 -22.45 -7.30 -33.21
C CYS A 163 -22.91 -6.39 -32.06
N ILE A 164 -21.97 -5.94 -31.20
CA ILE A 164 -22.27 -5.03 -30.09
C ILE A 164 -22.82 -3.70 -30.60
N LYS A 165 -22.22 -3.10 -31.64
CA LYS A 165 -22.75 -1.88 -32.27
C LYS A 165 -24.15 -2.09 -32.85
N GLY A 166 -24.43 -3.26 -33.42
CA GLY A 166 -25.77 -3.64 -33.86
C GLY A 166 -26.78 -3.66 -32.71
N LEU A 167 -26.44 -4.34 -31.61
CA LEU A 167 -27.28 -4.46 -30.41
C LEU A 167 -27.60 -3.09 -29.77
N LEU A 168 -26.63 -2.18 -29.71
CA LEU A 168 -26.84 -0.81 -29.21
C LEU A 168 -27.80 -0.01 -30.11
N ASN A 169 -27.74 -0.20 -31.43
CA ASN A 169 -28.60 0.51 -32.40
C ASN A 169 -30.02 -0.09 -32.54
N THR A 170 -30.39 -1.12 -31.76
CA THR A 170 -31.70 -1.78 -31.85
C THR A 170 -32.51 -1.67 -30.58
N ASP A 171 -33.78 -1.25 -30.68
CA ASP A 171 -34.76 -1.29 -29.57
C ASP A 171 -35.14 -2.72 -29.13
N VAL A 172 -34.65 -3.76 -29.83
CA VAL A 172 -35.00 -5.17 -29.61
C VAL A 172 -34.16 -5.78 -28.49
N LYS A 173 -34.61 -5.60 -27.26
CA LYS A 173 -33.88 -5.94 -26.02
C LYS A 173 -33.57 -7.42 -25.73
N ASN A 174 -33.73 -8.37 -26.67
CA ASN A 174 -33.79 -9.81 -26.31
C ASN A 174 -32.89 -10.80 -27.09
N ASP A 175 -32.10 -10.40 -28.10
CA ASP A 175 -31.16 -11.34 -28.74
C ASP A 175 -29.80 -11.37 -28.03
N TYR A 176 -29.77 -12.08 -26.90
CA TYR A 176 -28.56 -12.34 -26.13
C TYR A 176 -27.68 -13.45 -26.75
N SER A 177 -28.21 -14.20 -27.73
CA SER A 177 -27.51 -15.34 -28.34
C SER A 177 -26.40 -14.88 -29.29
N GLY A 178 -26.64 -13.80 -30.04
CA GLY A 178 -25.65 -13.18 -30.92
C GLY A 178 -24.39 -12.72 -30.17
N LEU A 179 -24.56 -12.03 -29.03
CA LEU A 179 -23.43 -11.58 -28.22
C LEU A 179 -22.64 -12.77 -27.65
N LYS A 180 -23.33 -13.77 -27.10
CA LYS A 180 -22.68 -14.99 -26.58
C LYS A 180 -21.82 -15.67 -27.65
N ASN A 181 -22.35 -15.86 -28.86
CA ASN A 181 -21.64 -16.52 -29.95
C ASN A 181 -20.42 -15.70 -30.41
N CYS A 182 -20.58 -14.39 -30.62
CA CYS A 182 -19.48 -13.53 -31.06
C CYS A 182 -18.36 -13.44 -30.00
N MET A 183 -18.70 -13.39 -28.72
CA MET A 183 -17.69 -13.43 -27.65
C MET A 183 -17.00 -14.80 -27.62
N LEU A 184 -17.73 -15.91 -27.75
CA LEU A 184 -17.16 -17.27 -27.78
C LEU A 184 -16.15 -17.44 -28.93
N GLU A 185 -16.45 -16.92 -30.12
CA GLU A 185 -15.52 -16.87 -31.26
C GLU A 185 -14.24 -16.09 -30.91
N VAL A 186 -14.35 -14.94 -30.23
CA VAL A 186 -13.18 -14.17 -29.76
C VAL A 186 -12.38 -14.95 -28.72
N PHE A 187 -13.02 -15.51 -27.68
CA PHE A 187 -12.28 -16.27 -26.65
C PHE A 187 -11.60 -17.51 -27.24
N SER A 188 -12.27 -18.29 -28.09
CA SER A 188 -11.66 -19.49 -28.71
C SER A 188 -10.58 -19.15 -29.74
N SER A 189 -10.77 -18.12 -30.58
CA SER A 189 -9.75 -17.72 -31.58
C SER A 189 -8.46 -17.21 -30.94
N LEU A 190 -8.54 -16.44 -29.85
CA LEU A 190 -7.38 -15.89 -29.16
C LEU A 190 -6.69 -16.87 -28.18
N SER A 191 -7.37 -17.93 -27.77
CA SER A 191 -6.83 -18.89 -26.80
C SER A 191 -5.88 -19.91 -27.40
N ARG A 192 -4.89 -20.36 -26.62
CA ARG A 192 -4.09 -21.54 -26.93
C ARG A 192 -4.94 -22.80 -26.84
N ASN A 193 -5.63 -22.99 -25.71
CA ASN A 193 -6.65 -24.02 -25.58
C ASN A 193 -7.92 -23.62 -26.36
N LYS A 194 -8.24 -24.36 -27.42
CA LYS A 194 -9.39 -24.07 -28.31
C LYS A 194 -10.73 -24.58 -27.76
N LYS A 195 -10.71 -25.47 -26.78
CA LYS A 195 -11.93 -26.03 -26.16
C LYS A 195 -12.46 -25.05 -25.12
N VAL A 196 -13.27 -24.09 -25.58
CA VAL A 196 -13.84 -23.03 -24.75
C VAL A 196 -15.35 -23.18 -24.68
N LYS A 197 -15.92 -23.07 -23.48
CA LYS A 197 -17.35 -22.92 -23.20
C LYS A 197 -17.57 -21.50 -22.65
N LEU A 198 -18.64 -20.84 -23.08
CA LEU A 198 -19.02 -19.51 -22.58
C LEU A 198 -20.44 -19.56 -22.03
N GLU A 199 -20.62 -18.99 -20.84
CA GLU A 199 -21.93 -18.70 -20.26
C GLU A 199 -22.07 -17.18 -20.03
N CYS A 200 -23.30 -16.70 -20.13
CA CYS A 200 -23.62 -15.27 -20.06
C CYS A 200 -24.77 -15.08 -19.09
N ASN A 201 -24.42 -14.67 -17.87
CA ASN A 201 -25.29 -14.75 -16.70
C ASN A 201 -26.23 -13.54 -16.60
N PHE A 202 -25.81 -12.37 -17.12
CA PHE A 202 -26.72 -11.28 -17.47
C PHE A 202 -26.09 -10.31 -18.48
N ILE A 203 -26.94 -9.51 -19.14
CA ILE A 203 -26.59 -8.41 -20.04
C ILE A 203 -27.45 -7.19 -19.67
N LYS A 204 -26.85 -5.99 -19.64
CA LYS A 204 -27.50 -4.73 -19.27
C LYS A 204 -26.97 -3.58 -20.12
N TYR A 205 -27.90 -2.84 -20.74
CA TYR A 205 -27.57 -1.65 -21.55
C TYR A 205 -27.21 -0.48 -20.63
N MET A 206 -26.04 0.12 -20.84
CA MET A 206 -25.59 1.28 -20.07
C MET A 206 -25.88 2.58 -20.81
N LYS A 207 -26.73 3.43 -20.22
CA LYS A 207 -26.92 4.83 -20.64
C LYS A 207 -26.34 5.76 -19.57
N LYS A 208 -25.48 6.69 -19.97
CA LYS A 208 -24.86 7.69 -19.08
C LYS A 208 -25.90 8.77 -18.76
N TYR A 209 -26.05 9.16 -17.50
CA TYR A 209 -26.85 10.33 -17.15
C TYR A 209 -26.10 11.61 -17.60
N ASN A 210 -26.74 12.38 -18.49
CA ASN A 210 -26.47 13.78 -18.88
C ASN A 210 -25.65 14.10 -20.15
N GLU A 211 -25.06 13.15 -20.91
CA GLU A 211 -24.35 13.49 -22.17
C GLU A 211 -24.59 12.45 -23.29
N GLU A 212 -24.75 12.92 -24.53
CA GLU A 212 -25.17 12.16 -25.74
C GLU A 212 -24.13 11.17 -26.31
N VAL A 213 -23.05 10.85 -25.60
CA VAL A 213 -21.92 10.11 -26.17
C VAL A 213 -21.55 8.87 -25.33
N ASN A 214 -21.60 7.72 -26.01
CA ASN A 214 -21.23 6.35 -25.59
C ASN A 214 -22.28 5.59 -24.75
N GLU A 215 -23.14 4.86 -25.47
CA GLU A 215 -23.78 3.64 -24.95
C GLU A 215 -22.77 2.48 -25.01
N ASP A 216 -22.77 1.60 -23.99
CA ASP A 216 -21.90 0.42 -23.89
C ASP A 216 -22.69 -0.70 -23.19
N ILE A 217 -22.20 -1.94 -23.25
CA ILE A 217 -22.89 -3.11 -22.71
C ILE A 217 -22.18 -3.60 -21.45
N GLU A 218 -22.95 -3.71 -20.37
CA GLU A 218 -22.55 -4.36 -19.12
C GLU A 218 -22.96 -5.83 -19.16
N VAL A 219 -22.05 -6.73 -18.82
CA VAL A 219 -22.28 -8.18 -18.85
C VAL A 219 -21.67 -8.85 -17.63
N LYS A 220 -22.19 -10.03 -17.30
CA LYS A 220 -21.49 -11.02 -16.48
C LYS A 220 -21.25 -12.27 -17.30
N LEU A 221 -19.98 -12.58 -17.57
CA LEU A 221 -19.55 -13.72 -18.38
C LEU A 221 -18.81 -14.73 -17.51
N GLN A 222 -18.97 -16.00 -17.86
CA GLN A 222 -18.22 -17.13 -17.33
C GLN A 222 -17.58 -17.86 -18.50
N VAL A 223 -16.25 -17.81 -18.58
CA VAL A 223 -15.43 -18.40 -19.66
C VAL A 223 -14.74 -19.63 -19.08
N LEU A 224 -15.05 -20.80 -19.61
CA LEU A 224 -14.53 -22.10 -19.16
C LEU A 224 -13.69 -22.76 -20.25
N TYR A 225 -12.70 -23.53 -19.84
CA TYR A 225 -11.78 -24.25 -20.69
C TYR A 225 -11.71 -25.71 -20.25
N ASP A 226 -11.73 -26.65 -21.20
CA ASP A 226 -11.55 -28.07 -20.92
C ASP A 226 -10.07 -28.37 -20.65
N PHE A 227 -9.77 -28.85 -19.43
CA PHE A 227 -8.44 -29.33 -19.03
C PHE A 227 -8.38 -30.86 -18.87
N GLY A 228 -9.34 -31.59 -19.44
CA GLY A 228 -9.41 -33.05 -19.55
C GLY A 228 -10.23 -33.73 -18.45
N GLN A 229 -10.08 -33.30 -17.19
CA GLN A 229 -10.83 -33.86 -16.05
C GLN A 229 -12.01 -32.98 -15.62
N GLU A 230 -11.84 -31.66 -15.71
CA GLU A 230 -12.85 -30.66 -15.33
C GLU A 230 -12.83 -29.51 -16.36
N TRP A 231 -13.98 -28.85 -16.55
CA TRP A 231 -14.01 -27.52 -17.13
C TRP A 231 -13.61 -26.52 -16.06
N GLN A 232 -12.63 -25.66 -16.35
CA GLN A 232 -12.17 -24.65 -15.40
C GLN A 232 -11.96 -23.30 -16.08
N GLY A 233 -12.18 -22.21 -15.36
CA GLY A 233 -12.25 -20.91 -16.00
C GLY A 233 -12.47 -19.75 -15.05
N ILE A 234 -12.94 -18.64 -15.60
CA ILE A 234 -13.17 -17.39 -14.87
C ILE A 234 -14.55 -16.80 -15.11
N GLN A 235 -15.14 -16.30 -14.03
CA GLN A 235 -16.32 -15.44 -14.05
C GLN A 235 -15.89 -13.99 -13.77
N PHE A 236 -16.42 -13.05 -14.56
CA PHE A 236 -16.19 -11.62 -14.38
C PHE A 236 -17.40 -10.79 -14.81
N GLU A 237 -17.44 -9.54 -14.35
CA GLU A 237 -18.50 -8.58 -14.66
C GLU A 237 -17.90 -7.26 -15.16
N THR A 238 -18.49 -6.67 -16.21
CA THR A 238 -18.06 -5.39 -16.77
C THR A 238 -19.13 -4.33 -16.51
N SER A 239 -19.01 -3.50 -15.47
CA SER A 239 -19.97 -2.42 -15.21
C SER A 239 -19.30 -1.04 -15.24
N ASN A 240 -20.08 0.00 -15.56
CA ASN A 240 -19.70 1.41 -15.33
C ASN A 240 -19.74 1.80 -13.84
N SER A 241 -19.95 0.85 -12.92
CA SER A 241 -19.80 1.11 -11.48
C SER A 241 -18.34 0.90 -11.07
N TYR A 242 -17.82 1.78 -10.21
CA TYR A 242 -16.44 1.72 -9.73
C TYR A 242 -16.16 0.56 -8.73
N ARG A 243 -17.04 -0.45 -8.68
CA ARG A 243 -16.98 -1.61 -7.78
C ARG A 243 -17.47 -2.87 -8.51
N ASN A 244 -16.78 -3.26 -9.57
CA ASN A 244 -17.02 -4.58 -10.17
C ASN A 244 -16.70 -5.67 -9.12
N PRO A 245 -17.49 -6.76 -9.04
CA PRO A 245 -17.09 -7.93 -8.27
C PRO A 245 -15.71 -8.45 -8.72
N PRO A 246 -14.97 -9.17 -7.85
CA PRO A 246 -13.70 -9.79 -8.23
C PRO A 246 -13.89 -10.75 -9.40
N VAL A 247 -12.79 -10.98 -10.13
CA VAL A 247 -12.73 -12.11 -11.05
C VAL A 247 -12.65 -13.38 -10.19
N GLU A 248 -13.57 -14.30 -10.42
CA GLU A 248 -13.72 -15.54 -9.64
C GLU A 248 -13.29 -16.72 -10.52
N THR A 249 -12.52 -17.68 -10.01
CA THR A 249 -12.35 -18.96 -10.74
C THR A 249 -13.60 -19.80 -10.59
N VAL A 250 -14.06 -20.41 -11.68
CA VAL A 250 -15.22 -21.32 -11.70
C VAL A 250 -14.79 -22.68 -12.25
N LYS A 251 -15.44 -23.74 -11.76
CA LYS A 251 -15.25 -25.13 -12.19
C LYS A 251 -16.59 -25.78 -12.50
N GLU A 252 -16.61 -26.69 -13.46
CA GLU A 252 -17.73 -27.58 -13.76
C GLU A 252 -17.19 -29.00 -14.03
N GLU A 253 -17.89 -30.02 -13.52
CA GLU A 253 -17.54 -31.42 -13.74
C GLU A 253 -17.86 -31.84 -15.19
N ASN A 254 -17.10 -32.81 -15.74
CA ASN A 254 -17.33 -33.31 -17.09
C ASN A 254 -18.52 -34.30 -17.13
N GLU A 255 -19.63 -33.89 -17.76
CA GLU A 255 -20.82 -34.75 -17.98
C GLU A 255 -20.48 -36.06 -18.73
N ASP A 256 -19.41 -36.09 -19.53
CA ASP A 256 -18.97 -37.27 -20.30
C ASP A 256 -18.11 -38.29 -19.51
N THR A 257 -17.88 -38.10 -18.20
CA THR A 257 -17.06 -39.01 -17.37
C THR A 257 -17.83 -40.04 -16.54
N ASP A 258 -18.93 -40.55 -17.10
CA ASP A 258 -19.57 -41.76 -16.59
C ASP A 258 -18.63 -42.99 -16.71
N GLU A 259 -18.61 -43.80 -15.65
CA GLU A 259 -18.06 -45.17 -15.49
C GLU A 259 -16.65 -45.45 -14.91
N LEU A 260 -15.70 -44.53 -14.71
CA LEU A 260 -14.36 -44.95 -14.20
C LEU A 260 -13.64 -44.16 -13.10
N CYS A 261 -14.16 -43.04 -12.62
CA CYS A 261 -13.71 -42.43 -11.35
C CYS A 261 -14.88 -41.91 -10.51
N SER A 262 -15.66 -42.82 -9.93
CA SER A 262 -16.45 -42.53 -8.73
C SER A 262 -15.53 -42.40 -7.49
N ILE A 263 -14.57 -41.46 -7.57
CA ILE A 263 -14.03 -40.82 -6.38
C ILE A 263 -15.16 -39.91 -5.90
N ASP A 264 -15.73 -40.24 -4.74
CA ASP A 264 -16.91 -39.56 -4.19
C ASP A 264 -16.81 -38.03 -4.29
N SER A 265 -17.97 -37.38 -4.34
CA SER A 265 -18.22 -35.97 -3.96
C SER A 265 -17.95 -35.68 -2.47
N ARG A 266 -16.89 -36.29 -1.92
CA ARG A 266 -16.29 -36.08 -0.61
C ARG A 266 -15.17 -35.04 -0.64
N SER A 267 -14.76 -34.51 -1.79
CA SER A 267 -13.58 -33.65 -1.89
C SER A 267 -13.65 -32.42 -0.96
N ASP A 268 -14.78 -31.71 -0.90
CA ASP A 268 -14.93 -30.50 -0.08
C ASP A 268 -15.17 -30.82 1.42
N ASP A 269 -15.99 -31.83 1.73
CA ASP A 269 -16.21 -32.30 3.11
C ASP A 269 -14.96 -32.97 3.71
N SER A 270 -14.23 -33.78 2.94
CA SER A 270 -12.97 -34.41 3.38
C SER A 270 -11.88 -33.37 3.57
N PHE A 271 -11.69 -32.45 2.61
CA PHE A 271 -10.68 -31.41 2.73
C PHE A 271 -10.96 -30.48 3.92
N SER A 272 -12.21 -30.07 4.11
CA SER A 272 -12.61 -29.26 5.25
C SER A 272 -12.52 -30.02 6.59
N GLU A 273 -12.83 -31.33 6.65
CA GLU A 273 -12.67 -32.16 7.86
C GLU A 273 -11.18 -32.41 8.18
N ILE A 274 -10.33 -32.63 7.18
CA ILE A 274 -8.86 -32.74 7.32
C ILE A 274 -8.30 -31.41 7.84
N VAL A 275 -8.60 -30.30 7.16
CA VAL A 275 -8.21 -28.95 7.58
C VAL A 275 -8.67 -28.67 9.01
N TYR A 276 -9.93 -28.97 9.35
CA TYR A 276 -10.48 -28.76 10.69
C TYR A 276 -9.78 -29.64 11.75
N THR A 277 -9.48 -30.89 11.42
CA THR A 277 -8.80 -31.83 12.31
C THR A 277 -7.38 -31.35 12.62
N ILE A 278 -6.59 -31.02 11.59
CA ILE A 278 -5.21 -30.55 11.78
C ILE A 278 -5.21 -29.15 12.42
N ASN A 279 -6.07 -28.22 11.99
CA ASN A 279 -6.19 -26.88 12.59
C ASN A 279 -6.51 -26.96 14.10
N ASN A 280 -7.39 -27.86 14.54
CA ASN A 280 -7.64 -28.07 15.97
C ASN A 280 -6.43 -28.69 16.70
N GLY A 281 -5.71 -29.64 16.09
CA GLY A 281 -4.49 -30.22 16.67
C GLY A 281 -3.33 -29.22 16.83
N TYR A 282 -3.26 -28.22 15.95
CA TYR A 282 -2.19 -27.21 15.92
C TYR A 282 -2.64 -25.80 16.34
N LYS A 283 -3.88 -25.65 16.83
CA LYS A 283 -4.50 -24.38 17.29
C LYS A 283 -3.71 -23.68 18.39
N PHE A 284 -3.10 -24.46 19.29
CA PHE A 284 -2.27 -23.97 20.39
C PHE A 284 -0.80 -24.07 20.01
N VAL A 285 -0.26 -22.92 19.61
CA VAL A 285 1.05 -22.83 18.96
C VAL A 285 2.14 -22.49 19.99
N ASP A 286 2.70 -23.52 20.60
CA ASP A 286 3.72 -23.45 21.67
C ASP A 286 5.17 -23.65 21.19
N THR A 287 5.37 -24.15 19.97
CA THR A 287 6.65 -24.63 19.44
C THR A 287 6.82 -24.23 17.97
N TYR A 288 8.07 -24.05 17.54
CA TYR A 288 8.38 -23.56 16.18
C TYR A 288 7.89 -24.53 15.09
N GLN A 289 7.98 -25.84 15.31
CA GLN A 289 7.45 -26.87 14.40
C GLN A 289 5.92 -26.75 14.27
N LYS A 290 5.20 -26.55 15.38
CA LYS A 290 3.75 -26.28 15.34
C LYS A 290 3.44 -24.94 14.67
N MET A 291 4.32 -23.94 14.76
CA MET A 291 4.15 -22.68 14.00
C MET A 291 4.25 -22.91 12.50
N ILE A 292 5.26 -23.65 12.02
CA ILE A 292 5.42 -23.97 10.59
C ILE A 292 4.20 -24.74 10.09
N ILE A 293 3.75 -25.75 10.85
CA ILE A 293 2.60 -26.56 10.49
C ILE A 293 1.31 -25.73 10.47
N ASN A 294 1.08 -24.88 11.47
CA ASN A 294 -0.08 -23.98 11.48
C ASN A 294 -0.03 -22.96 10.33
N GLN A 295 1.16 -22.43 9.98
CA GLN A 295 1.33 -21.58 8.82
C GLN A 295 0.99 -22.34 7.53
N PHE A 296 1.50 -23.56 7.35
CA PHE A 296 1.18 -24.40 6.20
C PHE A 296 -0.33 -24.61 6.07
N ILE A 297 -1.01 -25.00 7.15
CA ILE A 297 -2.48 -25.17 7.18
C ILE A 297 -3.18 -23.87 6.80
N ILE A 298 -2.83 -22.73 7.42
CA ILE A 298 -3.41 -21.42 7.08
C ILE A 298 -3.19 -21.11 5.58
N SER A 299 -2.00 -21.38 5.04
CA SER A 299 -1.65 -21.19 3.63
C SER A 299 -2.24 -22.24 2.67
N SER A 300 -3.01 -23.21 3.19
CA SER A 300 -3.70 -24.23 2.38
C SER A 300 -5.21 -24.26 2.62
N SER A 301 -5.73 -23.52 3.61
CA SER A 301 -7.14 -23.64 4.04
C SER A 301 -8.00 -22.40 3.82
N SER A 302 -7.41 -21.25 3.49
CA SER A 302 -8.19 -20.05 3.19
C SER A 302 -8.31 -19.87 1.68
N THR A 303 -9.44 -20.21 1.09
CA THR A 303 -9.76 -19.90 -0.32
C THR A 303 -9.53 -18.43 -0.72
N ASN A 304 -9.39 -17.54 0.26
CA ASN A 304 -9.21 -16.08 0.16
C ASN A 304 -7.75 -15.59 -0.03
N HIS A 305 -7.00 -16.12 -1.00
CA HIS A 305 -5.56 -16.36 -0.81
C HIS A 305 -4.51 -15.27 -1.15
N THR A 306 -4.85 -14.03 -1.54
CA THR A 306 -3.82 -13.05 -1.99
C THR A 306 -3.80 -11.73 -1.23
N ARG A 307 -4.96 -11.07 -1.06
CA ARG A 307 -5.05 -9.84 -0.24
C ARG A 307 -4.92 -10.14 1.25
N TYR A 308 -5.47 -11.26 1.69
CA TYR A 308 -5.32 -11.68 3.09
C TYR A 308 -3.89 -12.03 3.42
N ASP A 309 -3.13 -12.77 2.60
CA ASP A 309 -1.85 -13.30 3.08
C ASP A 309 -0.83 -12.20 3.42
N LEU A 310 -0.55 -11.24 2.54
CA LEU A 310 0.39 -10.14 2.85
C LEU A 310 -0.12 -9.19 3.95
N GLU A 311 -1.40 -8.80 3.96
CA GLU A 311 -1.93 -7.84 4.95
C GLU A 311 -2.08 -8.49 6.34
N TYR A 312 -2.53 -9.75 6.41
CA TYR A 312 -2.56 -10.56 7.63
C TYR A 312 -1.15 -10.84 8.13
N SER A 313 -0.22 -11.16 7.23
CA SER A 313 1.20 -11.33 7.52
C SER A 313 1.81 -10.09 8.17
N PHE A 314 1.55 -8.91 7.60
CA PHE A 314 1.92 -7.63 8.18
C PHE A 314 1.30 -7.41 9.57
N GLU A 315 0.00 -7.65 9.75
CA GLU A 315 -0.66 -7.50 11.06
C GLU A 315 -0.18 -8.52 12.11
N LYS A 316 0.18 -9.75 11.72
CA LYS A 316 0.77 -10.76 12.59
C LYS A 316 2.19 -10.39 13.00
N ASN A 317 3.02 -9.96 12.05
CA ASN A 317 4.36 -9.48 12.31
C ASN A 317 4.37 -8.26 13.21
N LYS A 318 3.54 -7.25 12.91
CA LYS A 318 3.33 -6.08 13.76
C LYS A 318 2.98 -6.46 15.20
N LYS A 319 2.02 -7.38 15.39
CA LYS A 319 1.70 -7.93 16.73
C LYS A 319 2.90 -8.62 17.39
N LYS A 320 3.67 -9.42 16.65
CA LYS A 320 4.86 -10.12 17.19
C LYS A 320 6.02 -9.15 17.52
N ILE A 321 6.30 -8.16 16.67
CA ILE A 321 7.30 -7.11 16.88
C ILE A 321 6.97 -6.28 18.12
N VAL A 322 5.70 -5.87 18.27
CA VAL A 322 5.20 -5.14 19.44
C VAL A 322 5.31 -5.96 20.73
N VAL A 323 4.87 -7.22 20.72
CA VAL A 323 4.86 -8.08 21.93
C VAL A 323 6.27 -8.53 22.33
N ASN A 324 7.08 -8.94 21.36
CA ASN A 324 8.41 -9.52 21.60
C ASN A 324 9.55 -8.47 21.55
N LYS A 325 9.26 -7.16 21.56
CA LYS A 325 10.24 -6.04 21.63
C LYS A 325 11.41 -6.06 20.63
N CYS A 326 11.30 -6.79 19.53
CA CYS A 326 12.41 -7.10 18.61
C CYS A 326 13.51 -8.02 19.20
N ASP A 327 13.15 -8.96 20.07
CA ASP A 327 14.11 -9.86 20.73
C ASP A 327 14.53 -11.05 19.84
N THR A 328 13.63 -11.61 19.02
CA THR A 328 13.91 -12.76 18.13
C THR A 328 13.22 -12.67 16.76
N PRO A 329 13.90 -13.05 15.66
CA PRO A 329 13.34 -13.01 14.30
C PRO A 329 12.51 -14.25 13.92
N ASN A 330 12.70 -15.39 14.59
CA ASN A 330 12.15 -16.67 14.14
C ASN A 330 10.63 -16.65 13.97
N SER A 331 9.90 -15.94 14.84
CA SER A 331 8.45 -15.80 14.74
C SER A 331 7.96 -14.90 13.60
N LEU A 332 8.86 -14.13 12.98
CA LEU A 332 8.57 -13.27 11.83
C LEU A 332 8.74 -14.02 10.51
N MET A 333 9.65 -15.00 10.45
CA MET A 333 9.84 -15.87 9.27
C MET A 333 8.64 -16.78 8.95
N LEU A 334 7.55 -16.69 9.75
CA LEU A 334 6.41 -17.60 9.77
C LEU A 334 5.10 -16.96 9.32
N TRP A 335 5.16 -15.75 8.75
CA TRP A 335 4.01 -14.97 8.31
C TRP A 335 4.35 -14.25 7.01
N GLY A 336 4.71 -14.96 5.94
CA GLY A 336 4.98 -14.38 4.63
C GLY A 336 6.33 -14.76 4.00
N SER A 337 6.40 -14.70 2.67
CA SER A 337 7.58 -15.12 1.90
C SER A 337 8.77 -14.15 2.05
N LEU A 338 9.91 -14.68 2.49
CA LEU A 338 11.17 -13.94 2.53
C LEU A 338 11.77 -13.66 1.15
N ASP A 339 11.25 -14.22 0.05
CA ASP A 339 11.68 -13.84 -1.30
C ASP A 339 10.98 -12.56 -1.80
N SER A 340 9.80 -12.26 -1.25
CA SER A 340 9.08 -11.00 -1.54
C SER A 340 9.86 -9.79 -1.02
N LEU A 341 10.30 -8.94 -1.94
CA LEU A 341 10.99 -7.68 -1.60
C LEU A 341 10.10 -6.73 -0.78
N GLU A 342 8.78 -6.75 -1.03
CA GLU A 342 7.80 -5.95 -0.29
C GLU A 342 7.72 -6.43 1.17
N TYR A 343 7.74 -7.74 1.36
CA TYR A 343 7.79 -8.35 2.68
C TYR A 343 9.12 -8.08 3.43
N LYS A 344 10.27 -8.20 2.74
CA LYS A 344 11.58 -7.79 3.29
C LYS A 344 11.57 -6.32 3.73
N SER A 345 11.05 -5.42 2.88
CA SER A 345 10.94 -3.98 3.17
C SER A 345 10.06 -3.73 4.39
N HIS A 346 8.91 -4.39 4.48
CA HIS A 346 8.02 -4.27 5.63
C HIS A 346 8.73 -4.65 6.93
N LEU A 347 9.38 -5.82 6.98
CA LEU A 347 10.08 -6.28 8.19
C LEU A 347 11.21 -5.33 8.61
N ALA A 348 12.05 -4.89 7.67
CA ALA A 348 13.12 -3.94 7.95
C ALA A 348 12.58 -2.59 8.44
N LYS A 349 11.53 -2.06 7.80
CA LYS A 349 10.87 -0.79 8.15
C LYS A 349 10.19 -0.84 9.51
N GLN A 350 9.44 -1.90 9.82
CA GLN A 350 8.85 -2.12 11.14
C GLN A 350 9.92 -2.13 12.23
N PHE A 351 10.98 -2.93 12.05
CA PHE A 351 12.08 -2.98 13.01
C PHE A 351 12.76 -1.62 13.22
N LEU A 352 13.05 -0.88 12.15
CA LEU A 352 13.72 0.42 12.23
C LEU A 352 12.85 1.49 12.92
N ILE A 353 11.54 1.53 12.63
CA ILE A 353 10.59 2.40 13.33
C ILE A 353 10.49 2.03 14.81
N HIS A 354 10.31 0.74 15.14
CA HIS A 354 10.16 0.27 16.52
C HIS A 354 11.44 0.41 17.38
N SER A 355 12.62 0.37 16.75
CA SER A 355 13.92 0.61 17.39
C SER A 355 14.39 2.06 17.31
N SER A 356 13.57 2.97 16.77
CA SER A 356 13.93 4.40 16.68
C SER A 356 13.98 5.03 18.08
N GLY A 357 15.02 5.83 18.31
CA GLY A 357 15.39 6.38 19.62
C GLY A 357 16.11 5.38 20.57
N ALA A 358 16.20 4.10 20.22
CA ALA A 358 17.04 3.13 20.92
C ALA A 358 18.38 2.95 20.20
N LEU A 359 19.42 2.51 20.92
CA LEU A 359 20.71 2.12 20.38
C LEU A 359 20.93 0.62 20.64
N LEU A 360 20.82 -0.20 19.60
CA LEU A 360 21.04 -1.64 19.64
C LEU A 360 22.45 -2.02 19.15
N ASN A 361 22.99 -3.12 19.67
CA ASN A 361 24.25 -3.69 19.17
C ASN A 361 24.01 -4.42 17.83
N SER A 362 24.92 -4.28 16.87
CA SER A 362 24.84 -4.90 15.55
C SER A 362 24.78 -6.44 15.58
N ASN A 363 25.30 -7.07 16.64
CA ASN A 363 25.22 -8.51 16.86
C ASN A 363 23.88 -9.00 17.44
N THR A 364 22.93 -8.11 17.77
CA THR A 364 21.60 -8.54 18.24
C THR A 364 20.86 -9.34 17.16
N PRO A 365 20.05 -10.36 17.53
CA PRO A 365 19.41 -11.25 16.57
C PRO A 365 18.57 -10.52 15.51
N MET A 366 17.81 -9.49 15.91
CA MET A 366 17.00 -8.72 14.97
C MET A 366 17.83 -7.80 14.06
N VAL A 367 18.89 -7.15 14.54
CA VAL A 367 19.76 -6.35 13.67
C VAL A 367 20.45 -7.24 12.63
N ARG A 368 20.98 -8.40 13.05
CA ARG A 368 21.57 -9.38 12.11
C ARG A 368 20.55 -9.89 11.09
N PHE A 369 19.31 -10.13 11.51
CA PHE A 369 18.24 -10.57 10.63
C PHE A 369 17.88 -9.50 9.59
N THR A 370 17.57 -8.27 10.00
CA THR A 370 17.22 -7.19 9.04
C THR A 370 18.40 -6.77 8.18
N SER A 371 19.62 -6.83 8.71
CA SER A 371 20.88 -6.68 7.95
C SER A 371 20.94 -7.68 6.78
N ASN A 372 20.64 -8.96 7.03
CA ASN A 372 20.59 -9.99 5.99
C ASN A 372 19.41 -9.77 5.01
N LEU A 373 18.24 -9.31 5.48
CA LEU A 373 17.12 -8.97 4.58
C LEU A 373 17.51 -7.85 3.61
N ILE A 374 18.16 -6.79 4.10
CA ILE A 374 18.64 -5.67 3.28
C ILE A 374 19.76 -6.14 2.32
N GLY A 375 20.75 -6.88 2.82
CA GLY A 375 21.87 -7.39 2.02
C GLY A 375 21.46 -8.41 0.94
N SER A 376 20.34 -9.10 1.10
CA SER A 376 19.77 -10.00 0.09
C SER A 376 18.86 -9.32 -0.94
N ALA A 377 18.74 -8.00 -0.92
CA ALA A 377 17.97 -7.23 -1.90
C ALA A 377 18.87 -6.75 -3.06
N PRO A 378 18.40 -6.67 -4.32
CA PRO A 378 19.21 -6.19 -5.43
C PRO A 378 19.37 -4.66 -5.40
N LEU A 379 20.31 -4.15 -4.59
CA LEU A 379 20.49 -2.70 -4.38
C LEU A 379 20.95 -1.93 -5.62
N ASN A 380 21.48 -2.61 -6.64
CA ASN A 380 21.84 -1.99 -7.92
C ASN A 380 20.62 -1.42 -8.66
N ASP A 381 19.44 -2.05 -8.51
CA ASP A 381 18.17 -1.58 -9.07
C ASP A 381 17.60 -0.46 -8.19
N LEU A 382 17.45 0.75 -8.77
CA LEU A 382 16.97 1.94 -8.07
C LEU A 382 15.60 1.73 -7.39
N ARG A 383 14.65 1.04 -8.05
CA ARG A 383 13.31 0.82 -7.48
C ARG A 383 13.36 -0.15 -6.31
N LYS A 384 14.18 -1.20 -6.43
CA LYS A 384 14.35 -2.19 -5.35
C LYS A 384 15.09 -1.58 -4.16
N ARG A 385 16.11 -0.75 -4.43
CA ARG A 385 16.85 0.06 -3.45
C ARG A 385 15.94 1.02 -2.69
N GLN A 386 15.15 1.84 -3.40
CA GLN A 386 14.12 2.72 -2.80
C GLN A 386 13.25 1.94 -1.81
N HIS A 387 12.72 0.80 -2.25
CA HIS A 387 11.78 0.03 -1.46
C HIS A 387 12.40 -0.49 -0.16
N ILE A 388 13.58 -1.12 -0.21
CA ILE A 388 14.25 -1.71 0.96
C ILE A 388 14.92 -0.68 1.87
N LEU A 389 15.53 0.39 1.31
CA LEU A 389 16.24 1.40 2.10
C LEU A 389 15.33 2.48 2.69
N SER A 390 14.09 2.65 2.21
CA SER A 390 13.11 3.57 2.80
C SER A 390 12.89 3.38 4.31
N GLY A 391 13.14 2.17 4.84
CA GLY A 391 13.11 1.90 6.28
C GLY A 391 14.22 2.60 7.08
N CYS A 392 15.39 2.85 6.48
CA CYS A 392 16.54 3.46 7.15
C CYS A 392 16.33 4.95 7.44
N ALA A 393 15.48 5.63 6.67
CA ALA A 393 15.16 7.05 6.90
C ALA A 393 14.41 7.32 8.22
N TYR A 394 13.83 6.29 8.85
CA TYR A 394 13.11 6.40 10.13
C TYR A 394 14.00 6.19 11.37
N ASN A 395 15.29 5.89 11.22
CA ASN A 395 16.16 5.60 12.36
C ASN A 395 17.59 6.08 12.13
N GLU A 396 18.00 7.12 12.84
CA GLU A 396 19.36 7.71 12.80
C GLU A 396 20.48 6.68 13.07
N ASN A 397 20.20 5.64 13.86
CA ASN A 397 21.16 4.58 14.19
C ASN A 397 21.32 3.51 13.11
N TYR A 398 20.66 3.62 11.94
CA TYR A 398 20.72 2.59 10.89
C TYR A 398 22.16 2.25 10.43
N LYS A 399 23.09 3.22 10.40
CA LYS A 399 24.51 2.94 10.09
C LYS A 399 25.23 2.15 11.17
N THR A 400 24.85 2.31 12.43
CA THR A 400 25.34 1.48 13.54
C THR A 400 24.82 0.04 13.42
N TYR A 401 23.61 -0.13 12.87
CA TYR A 401 22.97 -1.43 12.67
C TYR A 401 23.50 -2.15 11.43
N TYR A 402 23.74 -1.41 10.35
CA TYR A 402 24.14 -1.93 9.04
C TYR A 402 25.44 -1.26 8.57
N PRO A 403 26.57 -1.46 9.27
CA PRO A 403 27.84 -0.78 8.95
C PRO A 403 28.41 -1.15 7.58
N GLN A 404 27.95 -2.25 6.99
CA GLN A 404 28.29 -2.69 5.63
C GLN A 404 27.42 -2.03 4.53
N LEU A 405 26.43 -1.21 4.89
CA LEU A 405 25.58 -0.51 3.93
C LEU A 405 26.30 0.74 3.40
N GLU A 406 26.70 0.69 2.13
CA GLU A 406 27.41 1.79 1.45
C GLU A 406 26.54 3.04 1.23
N TYR A 407 25.21 2.90 1.29
CA TYR A 407 24.25 3.97 1.06
C TYR A 407 23.98 4.80 2.31
N ASP A 408 24.07 6.14 2.17
CA ASP A 408 23.69 7.08 3.23
C ASP A 408 22.37 7.80 2.92
N VAL A 409 21.31 7.52 3.68
CA VAL A 409 20.00 8.16 3.51
C VAL A 409 20.05 9.69 3.65
N CYS A 410 21.03 10.24 4.36
CA CYS A 410 21.19 11.68 4.50
C CYS A 410 21.73 12.34 3.22
N THR A 411 22.54 11.62 2.42
CA THR A 411 23.24 12.18 1.25
C THR A 411 22.69 11.73 -0.11
N VAL A 412 21.97 10.60 -0.19
CA VAL A 412 21.33 10.19 -1.45
C VAL A 412 20.22 11.18 -1.85
N PRO A 413 19.93 11.31 -3.16
CA PRO A 413 18.78 12.06 -3.65
C PRO A 413 17.48 11.58 -2.99
N LYS A 414 16.55 12.49 -2.66
CA LYS A 414 15.31 12.12 -1.93
C LYS A 414 14.39 11.20 -2.74
N THR A 415 14.48 11.29 -4.06
CA THR A 415 13.86 10.34 -5.00
C THR A 415 14.39 8.91 -4.85
N GLU A 416 15.61 8.68 -4.34
CA GLU A 416 16.13 7.35 -4.01
C GLU A 416 15.58 6.76 -2.69
N LEU A 417 14.88 7.56 -1.88
CA LEU A 417 14.25 7.12 -0.63
C LEU A 417 12.74 6.88 -0.80
N SER A 418 12.08 7.78 -1.53
CA SER A 418 10.64 7.72 -1.80
C SER A 418 10.32 8.44 -3.10
N LEU A 419 9.74 7.73 -4.07
CA LEU A 419 9.16 8.34 -5.28
C LEU A 419 7.92 9.21 -4.97
N ALA A 420 7.31 9.00 -3.80
CA ALA A 420 6.10 9.70 -3.37
C ALA A 420 6.37 10.77 -2.29
N GLY A 421 7.64 11.14 -2.10
CA GLY A 421 8.05 12.16 -1.13
C GLY A 421 7.99 11.70 0.34
N LEU A 422 8.16 12.67 1.23
CA LEU A 422 8.16 12.58 2.69
C LEU A 422 6.75 12.36 3.27
N TYR A 423 5.71 12.96 2.68
CA TYR A 423 4.36 12.94 3.25
C TYR A 423 3.83 11.51 3.49
N PRO A 424 3.92 10.54 2.54
CA PRO A 424 3.51 9.16 2.79
C PRO A 424 4.35 8.45 3.85
N MET A 425 5.60 8.87 4.06
CA MET A 425 6.45 8.31 5.13
C MET A 425 5.96 8.74 6.51
N ILE A 426 5.54 10.00 6.65
CA ILE A 426 4.83 10.46 7.86
C ILE A 426 3.46 9.77 8.01
N GLU A 427 2.71 9.57 6.92
CA GLU A 427 1.42 8.86 6.95
C GLU A 427 1.56 7.41 7.48
N VAL A 428 2.66 6.71 7.15
CA VAL A 428 2.99 5.39 7.71
C VAL A 428 3.14 5.43 9.23
N LEU A 429 3.86 6.40 9.79
CA LEU A 429 4.02 6.55 11.25
C LEU A 429 2.68 6.82 11.95
N VAL A 430 1.84 7.66 11.35
CA VAL A 430 0.52 8.03 11.90
C VAL A 430 -0.45 6.85 11.93
N LYS A 431 -0.44 5.99 10.89
CA LYS A 431 -1.33 4.83 10.79
C LYS A 431 -0.87 3.62 11.60
N MET A 432 0.39 3.55 12.01
CA MET A 432 0.98 2.36 12.62
C MET A 432 0.61 2.23 14.11
N ARG A 433 -0.40 1.39 14.38
CA ARG A 433 -0.86 1.06 15.74
C ARG A 433 0.17 0.22 16.50
N GLY A 434 0.36 0.53 17.79
CA GLY A 434 1.15 -0.29 18.72
C GLY A 434 2.61 0.14 18.91
N ILE A 435 3.09 1.15 18.19
CA ILE A 435 4.40 1.77 18.49
C ILE A 435 4.30 2.61 19.78
N LYS A 436 5.40 2.71 20.53
CA LYS A 436 5.57 3.72 21.59
C LYS A 436 5.63 5.12 20.97
N TYR A 437 5.01 6.11 21.61
CA TYR A 437 5.07 7.50 21.12
C TYR A 437 6.51 8.00 21.01
N PHE A 438 7.40 7.63 21.96
CA PHE A 438 8.86 7.81 21.88
C PHE A 438 9.44 7.49 20.49
N SER A 439 9.26 6.25 20.03
CA SER A 439 9.84 5.78 18.77
C SER A 439 9.18 6.42 17.56
N VAL A 440 7.91 6.83 17.65
CA VAL A 440 7.26 7.66 16.63
C VAL A 440 7.90 9.04 16.55
N VAL A 441 8.14 9.70 17.69
CA VAL A 441 8.79 11.02 17.74
C VAL A 441 10.21 10.93 17.18
N HIS A 442 11.03 9.96 17.61
CA HIS A 442 12.36 9.76 17.03
C HIS A 442 12.33 9.39 15.54
N SER A 443 11.33 8.64 15.07
CA SER A 443 11.16 8.37 13.64
C SER A 443 10.83 9.62 12.84
N CYS A 444 10.01 10.53 13.39
CA CYS A 444 9.78 11.84 12.80
C CYS A 444 11.08 12.66 12.77
N LEU A 445 11.86 12.71 13.86
CA LEU A 445 13.10 13.49 13.89
C LEU A 445 14.17 12.95 12.92
N SER A 446 14.26 11.63 12.77
CA SER A 446 15.09 11.00 11.73
C SER A 446 14.68 11.45 10.33
N LEU A 447 13.38 11.42 10.01
CA LEU A 447 12.88 11.90 8.72
C LEU A 447 13.13 13.40 8.52
N LEU A 448 13.01 14.21 9.57
CA LEU A 448 13.30 15.64 9.56
C LEU A 448 14.78 15.91 9.22
N HIS A 449 15.70 15.14 9.79
CA HIS A 449 17.13 15.24 9.47
C HIS A 449 17.43 14.79 8.03
N VAL A 450 16.80 13.70 7.59
CA VAL A 450 16.96 13.14 6.24
C VAL A 450 16.43 14.09 5.17
N TYR A 451 15.30 14.76 5.39
CA TYR A 451 14.68 15.71 4.47
C TYR A 451 14.99 17.18 4.84
N LYS A 452 16.06 17.45 5.60
CA LYS A 452 16.41 18.81 6.02
C LYS A 452 16.47 19.80 4.85
N SER A 453 15.96 21.00 5.08
CA SER A 453 15.83 22.06 4.08
C SER A 453 14.92 21.76 2.87
N ASP A 454 14.22 20.63 2.82
CA ASP A 454 13.18 20.35 1.83
C ASP A 454 11.86 21.06 2.21
N ILE A 455 11.16 21.62 1.23
CA ILE A 455 9.87 22.30 1.46
C ILE A 455 8.77 21.31 1.88
N GLU A 456 8.88 20.03 1.50
CA GLU A 456 7.95 18.97 1.93
C GLU A 456 7.92 18.82 3.47
N VAL A 457 9.00 19.18 4.17
CA VAL A 457 9.05 19.18 5.64
C VAL A 457 7.95 20.07 6.22
N LEU A 458 7.73 21.26 5.66
CA LEU A 458 6.70 22.16 6.16
C LEU A 458 5.30 21.53 6.07
N TYR A 459 4.97 20.92 4.92
CA TYR A 459 3.68 20.27 4.72
C TYR A 459 3.50 19.02 5.59
N ALA A 460 4.54 18.17 5.67
CA ALA A 460 4.47 16.90 6.38
C ALA A 460 4.49 17.07 7.91
N PHE A 461 5.32 17.97 8.45
CA PHE A 461 5.42 18.21 9.89
C PHE A 461 4.31 19.10 10.43
N SER A 462 3.75 20.01 9.63
CA SER A 462 2.55 20.79 10.00
C SER A 462 1.27 19.96 10.14
N ASN A 463 1.33 18.65 9.91
CA ASN A 463 0.22 17.73 10.11
C ASN A 463 -0.12 17.57 11.61
N VAL A 464 -1.41 17.70 11.95
CA VAL A 464 -1.91 17.60 13.33
C VAL A 464 -1.60 16.24 13.99
N SER A 465 -1.47 15.16 13.21
CA SER A 465 -1.15 13.83 13.73
C SER A 465 0.30 13.72 14.24
N VAL A 466 1.25 14.44 13.63
CA VAL A 466 2.64 14.52 14.13
C VAL A 466 2.65 15.18 15.50
N LEU A 467 1.98 16.33 15.60
CA LEU A 467 1.78 17.05 16.86
C LEU A 467 1.07 16.20 17.92
N ILE A 468 0.00 15.47 17.58
CA ILE A 468 -0.72 14.59 18.51
C ILE A 468 0.23 13.56 19.13
N ASN A 469 1.13 12.96 18.33
CA ASN A 469 2.10 11.99 18.83
C ASN A 469 3.16 12.64 19.73
N ILE A 470 3.64 13.85 19.40
CA ILE A 470 4.54 14.62 20.27
C ILE A 470 3.84 14.91 21.62
N ILE A 471 2.64 15.50 21.61
CA ILE A 471 1.89 15.85 22.83
C ILE A 471 1.61 14.61 23.70
N LYS A 472 1.22 13.49 23.08
CA LYS A 472 1.00 12.22 23.79
C LYS A 472 2.28 11.69 24.44
N GLU A 473 3.44 11.83 23.79
CA GLU A 473 4.73 11.48 24.41
C GLU A 473 5.04 12.38 25.62
N ILE A 474 4.78 13.70 25.54
CA ILE A 474 4.99 14.62 26.68
C ILE A 474 4.10 14.22 27.86
N GLN A 475 2.80 13.99 27.59
CA GLN A 475 1.83 13.60 28.61
C GLN A 475 2.18 12.23 29.22
N TRP A 476 2.62 11.27 28.42
CA TRP A 476 3.08 9.96 28.89
C TRP A 476 4.33 10.05 29.77
N SER A 477 5.32 10.83 29.34
CA SER A 477 6.57 11.09 30.08
C SER A 477 6.30 11.67 31.46
N ASN A 478 5.47 12.72 31.52
CA ASN A 478 5.10 13.41 32.75
C ASN A 478 4.37 12.49 33.74
N ASN A 479 3.54 11.57 33.23
CA ASN A 479 2.79 10.63 34.06
C ASN A 479 3.65 9.48 34.63
N LYS A 480 4.80 9.16 34.01
CA LYS A 480 5.59 7.96 34.35
C LYS A 480 6.93 8.19 35.05
N LYS A 481 7.47 9.43 35.05
CA LYS A 481 8.84 9.72 35.54
C LYS A 481 9.93 8.87 34.86
N GLU A 482 9.72 8.43 33.61
CA GLU A 482 10.73 7.70 32.84
C GLU A 482 11.81 8.65 32.28
N GLU A 483 13.04 8.14 32.12
CA GLU A 483 14.26 8.94 31.99
C GLU A 483 14.84 8.93 30.55
N TYR A 484 14.82 10.07 29.84
CA TYR A 484 15.39 10.24 28.48
C TYR A 484 16.77 10.91 28.48
N THR A 485 17.78 10.34 27.84
CA THR A 485 19.13 10.94 27.80
C THR A 485 19.61 11.17 26.37
N LEU A 486 20.14 12.36 26.11
CA LEU A 486 20.90 12.72 24.91
C LEU A 486 22.26 11.99 24.87
N GLN A 487 22.81 11.82 23.67
CA GLN A 487 24.27 11.85 23.48
C GLN A 487 24.64 13.11 22.69
N PRO A 488 25.70 13.85 23.08
CA PRO A 488 26.30 14.86 22.23
C PRO A 488 27.08 14.20 21.08
N SER A 489 27.12 14.88 19.94
CA SER A 489 27.73 14.42 18.70
C SER A 489 29.26 14.31 18.78
N GLN A 490 29.80 13.11 19.03
CA GLN A 490 31.20 12.80 18.71
C GLN A 490 31.42 11.40 18.13
N SER A 491 31.95 11.38 16.91
CA SER A 491 32.67 10.23 16.36
C SER A 491 34.02 10.05 17.08
N LYS A 492 34.24 8.92 17.77
CA LYS A 492 35.51 8.15 17.79
C LYS A 492 35.45 6.94 18.73
N LYS A 493 35.90 5.78 18.20
CA LYS A 493 36.33 4.55 18.89
C LYS A 493 35.43 4.01 20.02
N LEU A 494 34.68 2.95 19.69
CA LEU A 494 34.28 1.93 20.68
C LEU A 494 34.73 0.53 20.22
N ASN A 495 36.05 0.35 20.13
CA ASN A 495 36.71 -0.95 19.94
C ASN A 495 37.58 -1.25 21.17
N SER A 496 36.97 -1.76 22.24
CA SER A 496 37.61 -2.59 23.28
C SER A 496 36.56 -2.94 24.35
N ASP A 497 36.42 -4.23 24.61
CA ASP A 497 35.95 -4.82 25.87
C ASP A 497 34.60 -4.39 26.45
N LEU A 498 33.61 -5.29 26.35
CA LEU A 498 32.82 -5.72 27.51
C LEU A 498 32.21 -7.11 27.28
N SER A 499 32.23 -7.93 28.32
CA SER A 499 32.09 -9.38 28.29
C SER A 499 30.66 -9.90 28.08
N ASN A 500 30.58 -11.12 27.54
CA ASN A 500 29.40 -11.99 27.50
C ASN A 500 28.41 -11.80 28.67
N ASN A 501 27.24 -11.21 28.38
CA ASN A 501 26.00 -11.46 29.11
C ASN A 501 24.81 -11.14 28.20
N GLN A 502 23.91 -12.11 28.00
CA GLN A 502 22.77 -12.04 27.06
C GLN A 502 21.57 -11.23 27.61
N GLY A 503 21.84 -10.14 28.32
CA GLY A 503 20.81 -9.20 28.77
C GLY A 503 20.68 -8.02 27.81
N ILE A 504 19.44 -7.62 27.49
CA ILE A 504 19.18 -6.36 26.76
C ILE A 504 19.55 -5.20 27.67
N ALA A 505 20.78 -4.73 27.55
CA ALA A 505 21.26 -3.53 28.23
C ALA A 505 20.71 -2.28 27.54
N CYS A 506 19.44 -1.95 27.79
CA CYS A 506 18.99 -0.57 27.67
C CYS A 506 19.84 0.28 28.61
N LEU A 507 20.72 1.12 28.06
CA LEU A 507 21.60 2.02 28.82
C LEU A 507 20.78 3.14 29.48
N TYR A 508 20.16 2.83 30.62
CA TYR A 508 19.52 3.81 31.49
C TYR A 508 20.58 4.72 32.15
N TYR A 509 20.76 5.91 31.60
CA TYR A 509 21.65 6.94 32.15
C TYR A 509 20.93 7.87 33.14
N LYS A 510 21.60 8.26 34.23
CA LYS A 510 21.03 8.97 35.38
C LYS A 510 20.76 10.47 35.13
N ARG A 511 19.50 10.85 35.32
CA ARG A 511 18.91 12.00 36.05
C ARG A 511 19.51 13.42 36.14
N ALA A 512 20.70 13.74 35.65
CA ALA A 512 21.28 15.09 35.79
C ALA A 512 21.04 15.96 34.53
N ASN A 513 20.24 17.04 34.67
CA ASN A 513 19.91 18.06 33.66
C ASN A 513 19.39 17.55 32.30
N ARG A 514 18.10 17.75 32.04
CA ARG A 514 17.43 17.35 30.80
C ARG A 514 16.53 18.48 30.28
N PRO A 515 16.66 18.92 29.02
CA PRO A 515 15.61 19.67 28.34
C PRO A 515 14.34 18.83 28.26
N SER A 516 13.18 19.47 28.11
CA SER A 516 11.94 18.74 27.84
C SER A 516 12.00 18.08 26.46
N ILE A 517 11.20 17.02 26.24
CA ILE A 517 11.03 16.41 24.91
C ILE A 517 10.57 17.45 23.86
N PHE A 518 9.88 18.51 24.29
CA PHE A 518 9.50 19.63 23.43
C PHE A 518 10.73 20.44 22.99
N ASP A 519 11.64 20.74 23.91
CA ASP A 519 12.87 21.50 23.62
C ASP A 519 13.80 20.69 22.70
N TYR A 520 13.84 19.36 22.86
CA TYR A 520 14.56 18.46 21.96
C TYR A 520 13.98 18.46 20.53
N VAL A 521 12.65 18.38 20.40
CA VAL A 521 11.96 18.51 19.10
C VAL A 521 12.18 19.92 18.51
N HIS A 522 12.14 20.97 19.34
CA HIS A 522 12.43 22.35 18.92
C HIS A 522 13.85 22.48 18.34
N GLN A 523 14.87 21.98 19.04
CA GLN A 523 16.25 22.04 18.57
C GLN A 523 16.40 21.37 17.20
N ASN A 524 15.88 20.15 17.03
CA ASN A 524 15.95 19.43 15.75
C ASN A 524 15.22 20.17 14.61
N MET A 525 14.07 20.80 14.89
CA MET A 525 13.39 21.64 13.89
C MET A 525 14.15 22.93 13.57
N ALA A 526 14.80 23.55 14.56
CA ALA A 526 15.63 24.73 14.34
C ALA A 526 16.90 24.42 13.53
N GLU A 527 17.49 23.23 13.70
CA GLU A 527 18.63 22.75 12.92
C GLU A 527 18.23 22.36 11.48
N ALA A 528 17.07 21.73 11.28
CA ALA A 528 16.60 21.32 9.95
C ALA A 528 15.97 22.45 9.12
N LEU A 529 15.37 23.45 9.79
CA LEU A 529 14.72 24.62 9.20
C LEU A 529 15.13 25.90 9.98
N PRO A 530 16.29 26.50 9.67
CA PRO A 530 16.81 27.66 10.37
C PRO A 530 15.85 28.85 10.38
N SER A 531 15.89 29.68 11.43
CA SER A 531 14.96 30.82 11.60
C SER A 531 15.01 31.85 10.45
N HIS A 532 16.19 31.99 9.83
CA HIS A 532 16.54 33.01 8.84
C HIS A 532 16.30 32.59 7.37
N SER A 533 15.76 31.39 7.11
CA SER A 533 15.26 31.03 5.79
C SER A 533 13.79 31.48 5.60
N LYS A 534 13.40 31.74 4.35
CA LYS A 534 11.99 31.99 3.95
C LYS A 534 11.05 30.88 4.45
N TYR A 535 11.55 29.65 4.44
CA TYR A 535 10.87 28.45 4.92
C TYR A 535 11.56 28.02 6.23
N ASN A 536 10.95 28.36 7.38
CA ASN A 536 11.54 28.15 8.70
C ASN A 536 10.58 27.37 9.64
N HIS A 537 11.11 26.90 10.77
CA HIS A 537 10.33 26.10 11.73
C HIS A 537 9.17 26.85 12.42
N ASN A 538 9.16 28.18 12.44
CA ASN A 538 8.03 28.95 12.97
C ASN A 538 6.74 28.70 12.18
N ILE A 539 6.84 28.45 10.88
CA ILE A 539 5.69 28.10 10.03
C ILE A 539 4.99 26.85 10.60
N ILE A 540 5.75 25.82 10.98
CA ILE A 540 5.21 24.59 11.59
C ILE A 540 4.48 24.91 12.91
N TYR A 541 5.06 25.75 13.78
CA TYR A 541 4.40 26.15 15.02
C TYR A 541 3.11 26.95 14.81
N ILE A 542 3.08 27.85 13.82
CA ILE A 542 1.86 28.61 13.46
C ILE A 542 0.79 27.68 12.87
N CYS A 543 1.17 26.73 12.01
CA CYS A 543 0.25 25.73 11.47
C CYS A 543 -0.28 24.79 12.56
N TRP A 544 0.56 24.34 13.49
CA TRP A 544 0.14 23.57 14.66
C TRP A 544 -0.82 24.36 15.56
N LEU A 545 -0.51 25.62 15.86
CA LEU A 545 -1.38 26.51 16.62
C LEU A 545 -2.75 26.68 15.93
N PHE A 546 -2.78 26.86 14.61
CA PHE A 546 -4.02 26.92 13.85
C PHE A 546 -4.81 25.60 13.94
N ARG A 547 -4.19 24.46 13.63
CA ARG A 547 -4.88 23.15 13.57
C ARG A 547 -5.42 22.70 14.93
N ILE A 548 -4.71 22.95 16.04
CA ILE A 548 -5.24 22.65 17.40
C ILE A 548 -6.56 23.39 17.67
N LEU A 549 -6.63 24.65 17.23
CA LEU A 549 -7.74 25.55 17.53
C LEU A 549 -8.93 25.36 16.57
N GLU A 550 -8.67 24.83 15.38
CA GLU A 550 -9.67 24.41 14.40
C GLU A 550 -10.28 23.04 14.77
N SER A 551 -9.45 22.05 15.15
CA SER A 551 -9.85 20.65 15.32
C SER A 551 -10.58 20.33 16.64
N ASN A 552 -11.47 21.25 17.06
CA ASN A 552 -12.57 21.06 18.00
C ASN A 552 -12.20 20.58 19.43
N TRP A 553 -11.47 21.41 20.18
CA TRP A 553 -11.50 21.68 21.65
C TRP A 553 -11.56 20.57 22.72
N GLY A 554 -11.99 19.33 22.44
CA GLY A 554 -12.15 18.27 23.45
C GLY A 554 -10.84 17.60 23.87
N PHE A 555 -9.81 17.63 23.02
CA PHE A 555 -8.56 16.88 23.23
C PHE A 555 -7.41 17.70 23.84
N PHE A 556 -7.37 19.02 23.61
CA PHE A 556 -6.23 19.88 24.00
C PHE A 556 -6.66 20.97 24.99
N LYS A 557 -5.86 21.17 26.04
CA LYS A 557 -6.04 22.27 27.01
C LYS A 557 -5.07 23.41 26.69
N VAL A 558 -5.36 24.60 27.22
CA VAL A 558 -4.47 25.78 27.11
C VAL A 558 -3.04 25.48 27.60
N HIS A 559 -2.90 24.56 28.57
CA HIS A 559 -1.61 24.07 29.05
C HIS A 559 -0.79 23.35 27.97
N ASP A 560 -1.43 22.52 27.12
CA ASP A 560 -0.76 21.80 26.03
C ASP A 560 -0.33 22.75 24.89
N ILE A 561 -1.00 23.91 24.77
CA ILE A 561 -0.70 24.94 23.76
C ILE A 561 0.47 25.85 24.20
N LYS A 562 0.67 26.05 25.50
CA LYS A 562 1.67 26.97 26.03
C LYS A 562 3.12 26.69 25.58
N PRO A 563 3.63 25.44 25.52
CA PRO A 563 4.97 25.14 25.03
C PRO A 563 5.18 25.56 23.56
N LEU A 564 4.20 25.27 22.70
CA LEU A 564 4.18 25.68 21.29
C LEU A 564 4.25 27.19 21.17
N TYR A 565 3.37 27.89 21.89
CA TYR A 565 3.27 29.34 21.86
C TYR A 565 4.54 30.04 22.35
N THR A 566 5.22 29.45 23.35
CA THR A 566 6.45 29.99 23.93
C THR A 566 7.61 29.96 22.92
N HIS A 567 7.71 28.89 22.13
CA HIS A 567 8.79 28.68 21.16
C HIS A 567 8.64 29.41 19.82
N ILE A 568 7.51 30.07 19.56
CA ILE A 568 7.36 30.94 18.38
C ILE A 568 8.26 32.17 18.54
N ASP A 569 9.23 32.35 17.65
CA ASP A 569 10.02 33.59 17.58
C ASP A 569 9.25 34.68 16.79
N PRO A 570 8.87 35.81 17.40
CA PRO A 570 8.13 36.85 16.71
C PRO A 570 8.93 37.62 15.66
N SER A 571 10.27 37.49 15.63
CA SER A 571 11.12 38.13 14.63
C SER A 571 11.23 37.34 13.32
N SER A 572 10.94 36.03 13.37
CA SER A 572 11.01 35.11 12.24
C SER A 572 9.63 34.61 11.78
N LEU A 573 8.58 35.43 11.91
CA LEU A 573 7.24 35.12 11.39
C LEU A 573 7.17 35.40 9.88
N SER A 574 6.56 34.50 9.13
CA SER A 574 6.42 34.58 7.68
C SER A 574 4.95 34.38 7.25
N ASP A 575 4.58 34.90 6.07
CA ASP A 575 3.21 34.78 5.53
C ASP A 575 3.01 33.47 4.75
N GLU A 576 4.10 32.75 4.44
CA GLU A 576 4.14 31.47 3.72
C GLU A 576 3.40 30.33 4.43
N PHE A 577 3.07 30.47 5.72
CA PHE A 577 2.18 29.52 6.42
C PHE A 577 0.79 29.42 5.77
N VAL A 578 0.36 30.46 5.04
CA VAL A 578 -0.87 30.44 4.25
C VAL A 578 -0.80 29.34 3.18
N ASP A 579 0.33 29.18 2.51
CA ASP A 579 0.53 28.18 1.45
C ASP A 579 0.58 26.75 2.01
N VAL A 580 0.97 26.60 3.28
CA VAL A 580 1.02 25.31 4.01
C VAL A 580 -0.35 24.91 4.59
N LEU A 581 -1.20 25.88 4.92
CA LEU A 581 -2.57 25.63 5.37
C LEU A 581 -3.56 25.50 4.19
N GLY A 582 -3.30 26.18 3.07
CA GLY A 582 -4.16 26.16 1.89
C GLY A 582 -5.62 26.50 2.21
N ASP A 583 -6.55 25.74 1.61
CA ASP A 583 -7.99 25.94 1.77
C ASP A 583 -8.51 25.75 3.20
N CYS A 584 -7.74 25.15 4.11
CA CYS A 584 -8.11 25.08 5.53
C CYS A 584 -8.19 26.47 6.19
N LEU A 585 -7.45 27.45 5.69
CA LEU A 585 -7.33 28.80 6.27
C LEU A 585 -8.44 29.73 5.78
N THR A 586 -9.66 29.53 6.27
CA THR A 586 -10.78 30.43 5.99
C THR A 586 -10.72 31.70 6.84
N PRO A 587 -11.32 32.83 6.38
CA PRO A 587 -11.46 34.04 7.19
C PRO A 587 -12.22 33.81 8.52
N GLU A 588 -13.11 32.81 8.56
CA GLU A 588 -13.88 32.44 9.74
C GLU A 588 -13.03 31.69 10.77
N ASN A 589 -12.27 30.69 10.32
CA ASN A 589 -11.34 29.96 11.19
C ASN A 589 -10.24 30.88 11.73
N ALA A 590 -9.73 31.80 10.90
CA ALA A 590 -8.79 32.83 11.35
C ALA A 590 -9.37 33.75 12.44
N ARG A 591 -10.65 34.17 12.34
CA ARG A 591 -11.35 34.93 13.40
C ARG A 591 -11.50 34.12 14.68
N SER A 592 -11.82 32.82 14.58
CA SER A 592 -11.93 31.92 15.72
C SER A 592 -10.59 31.75 16.45
N VAL A 593 -9.47 31.61 15.72
CA VAL A 593 -8.12 31.59 16.28
C VAL A 593 -7.77 32.90 17.00
N ILE A 594 -8.06 34.07 16.38
CA ILE A 594 -7.85 35.37 17.03
C ILE A 594 -8.66 35.47 18.34
N LYS A 595 -9.94 35.09 18.31
CA LYS A 595 -10.81 35.10 19.49
C LYS A 595 -10.31 34.17 20.61
N PHE A 596 -9.71 33.03 20.27
CA PHE A 596 -9.04 32.16 21.24
C PHE A 596 -7.83 32.83 21.88
N LEU A 597 -6.95 33.40 21.06
CA LEU A 597 -5.69 33.99 21.50
C LEU A 597 -5.95 35.16 22.45
N GLU A 598 -6.82 36.10 22.08
CA GLU A 598 -7.20 37.24 22.92
C GLU A 598 -7.82 36.77 24.25
N LYS A 599 -8.71 35.75 24.23
CA LYS A 599 -9.33 35.20 25.44
C LYS A 599 -8.34 34.50 26.39
N ASN A 600 -7.26 33.92 25.88
CA ASN A 600 -6.31 33.13 26.67
C ASN A 600 -4.93 33.80 26.82
N LYS A 601 -4.75 35.04 26.35
CA LYS A 601 -3.52 35.83 26.31
C LYS A 601 -2.59 35.61 27.53
N LEU A 602 -3.04 35.99 28.73
CA LEU A 602 -2.25 35.86 29.97
C LEU A 602 -1.87 34.42 30.33
N ARG A 603 -2.64 33.42 29.90
CA ARG A 603 -2.38 32.00 30.17
C ARG A 603 -1.31 31.41 29.24
N LEU A 604 -1.11 32.03 28.08
CA LEU A 604 -0.13 31.62 27.07
C LEU A 604 1.26 32.23 27.29
N TYR A 605 1.40 33.23 28.16
CA TYR A 605 2.67 33.92 28.41
C TYR A 605 3.71 32.98 29.05
N GLY A 606 4.81 32.75 28.33
CA GLY A 606 5.90 31.84 28.73
C GLY A 606 7.04 32.50 29.52
N SER A 607 7.18 33.83 29.44
CA SER A 607 8.19 34.64 30.12
C SER A 607 7.54 35.52 31.20
N THR A 608 8.34 35.96 32.18
CA THR A 608 7.96 37.01 33.14
C THR A 608 8.07 38.42 32.56
N ASP A 609 8.70 38.60 31.39
CA ASP A 609 8.67 39.87 30.66
C ASP A 609 7.33 40.02 29.92
N GLU A 610 6.44 40.82 30.52
CA GLU A 610 5.13 41.13 29.97
C GLU A 610 5.23 41.92 28.65
N LYS A 611 6.23 42.79 28.47
CA LYS A 611 6.41 43.59 27.24
C LYS A 611 6.86 42.72 26.07
N GLU A 612 7.75 41.76 26.31
CA GLU A 612 8.17 40.78 25.32
C GLU A 612 6.99 39.89 24.90
N CYS A 613 6.25 39.36 25.88
CA CYS A 613 5.06 38.54 25.63
C CYS A 613 3.97 39.33 24.87
N GLU A 614 3.74 40.60 25.21
CA GLU A 614 2.81 41.50 24.52
C GLU A 614 3.23 41.80 23.09
N LYS A 615 4.54 41.91 22.81
CA LYS A 615 5.08 42.07 21.46
C LYS A 615 4.86 40.80 20.64
N LYS A 616 5.17 39.63 21.20
CA LYS A 616 4.94 38.31 20.57
C LYS A 616 3.45 38.10 20.26
N HIS A 617 2.59 38.42 21.23
CA HIS A 617 1.14 38.27 21.09
C HIS A 617 0.57 39.13 19.96
N ARG A 618 0.91 40.42 19.93
CA ARG A 618 0.48 41.32 18.85
C ARG A 618 0.98 40.88 17.48
N ALA A 619 2.21 40.37 17.38
CA ALA A 619 2.75 39.87 16.11
C ALA A 619 1.97 38.65 15.58
N ILE A 620 1.74 37.63 16.41
CA ILE A 620 0.98 36.42 16.02
C ILE A 620 -0.48 36.75 15.70
N VAL A 621 -1.13 37.60 16.49
CA VAL A 621 -2.51 38.02 16.21
C VAL A 621 -2.60 38.87 14.93
N SER A 622 -1.61 39.74 14.67
CA SER A 622 -1.53 40.51 13.43
C SER A 622 -1.36 39.61 12.20
N LEU A 623 -0.63 38.50 12.31
CA LEU A 623 -0.44 37.52 11.25
C LEU A 623 -1.80 36.93 10.82
N PHE A 624 -2.57 36.38 11.76
CA PHE A 624 -3.91 35.85 11.47
C PHE A 624 -4.91 36.93 11.05
N ARG A 625 -4.78 38.18 11.52
CA ARG A 625 -5.66 39.29 11.08
C ARG A 625 -5.58 39.54 9.56
N LYS A 626 -4.40 39.42 8.94
CA LYS A 626 -4.24 39.51 7.47
C LYS A 626 -5.14 38.51 6.71
N CYS A 627 -5.36 37.32 7.27
CA CYS A 627 -6.16 36.26 6.66
C CYS A 627 -7.68 36.51 6.77
N THR A 628 -8.12 37.45 7.62
CA THR A 628 -9.55 37.75 7.81
C THR A 628 -10.15 38.69 6.76
N THR A 629 -9.30 39.28 5.90
CA THR A 629 -9.65 40.33 4.92
C THR A 629 -9.40 39.95 3.45
N LYS A 630 -8.69 38.85 3.17
CA LYS A 630 -8.56 38.33 1.79
C LYS A 630 -9.94 37.88 1.27
N LYS A 631 -10.48 38.59 0.27
CA LYS A 631 -11.55 38.07 -0.57
C LYS A 631 -11.00 36.90 -1.39
N GLN A 632 -11.70 35.77 -1.44
CA GLN A 632 -11.40 34.71 -2.41
C GLN A 632 -11.57 35.27 -3.83
N PRO A 633 -10.68 34.95 -4.78
CA PRO A 633 -11.00 35.10 -6.19
C PRO A 633 -12.11 34.10 -6.53
N VAL A 634 -13.25 34.60 -7.01
CA VAL A 634 -14.31 33.76 -7.55
C VAL A 634 -13.80 33.19 -8.87
N ILE A 635 -13.39 31.92 -8.85
CA ILE A 635 -13.22 31.15 -10.08
C ILE A 635 -14.65 30.81 -10.54
N ASN A 636 -15.07 31.44 -11.64
CA ASN A 636 -16.34 31.10 -12.27
C ASN A 636 -16.30 29.65 -12.78
N LYS A 637 -17.48 29.01 -12.71
CA LYS A 637 -17.72 27.62 -13.13
C LYS A 637 -17.40 27.37 -14.60
#